data_AF-A0A3E2HQ73-F1
#
_entry.id   AF-A0A3E2HQ73-F1
#
_cell.length_a   1.000
_cell.length_b   1.000
_cell.length_c   1.000
_cell.angle_alpha   90.00
_cell.angle_beta   90.00
_cell.angle_gamma   90.00
#
_symmetry.space_group_name_H-M   'P 1'
#
loop_
_entity.id
_entity.type
_entity.pdbx_description
1 polymer ?
#
loop_
_entity_poly.entity_id
_entity_poly.type
_entity_poly.pdbx_seq_one_letter_code
_entity_poly.pdbx_strand_id
1 'polypeptide(L)'
;MYTTTTTTQTEAGAALNLRPGTKSILSFEEGRQVHHIPTFTDKSAERQWAKEQMAGAFRVFARLGWADGTAGHISLRDPLHPDLFWINPFARHFGILNVTDLVLVNKSGEAVEPTKYTVNAAGFSIHSALHMARPDVNVAIHMHSPHGRAWSIFGRPIEILTQDACYFYNNLSIYESFGGAAMALEEGKHIAEALGPKNKCMILQNHGILTCGQSVGEAAGFYIALERACEAQLLAEAAAANGISKRYIGETEAAYTNQLATPGFMYMQFLPEYERVLKETKGEFLDCERVGAHCKFLPTRKERALAQRQRSNLVLNPPLTRESNRNNVAGQTSNSTRNTTSRSFEVTPENILRGHRTFAWEPEDPTNHLESLYSAQLLSKAVDLFFHHFYTDLLFSLHEPSIRSNAKTGELKPILAVAILALTARFMPDLVEYHGSVQNACDYFANAIRAELILEADKPSLDKIHSLLLLTLHEWGSGRGARAWVYIGACIRSALLLRTFRKQTPLAPPFNKPLETPEERIVEESRIRVFWSMTLMEQCMANGKHRSHPTYDEQNSIGKPSFEENFLWGTIPHSTIGQSWQRESALNTCGSHSSEKACLISAVRNWNTVNRWVSSGGAKQEREPPWAQNSRFNQLRKQLHLWEANLPLKLQYNPNAFAIHNVNKLAGQYGFLHLVHYASVIFLHREYLEFFPDRRKPYAGRLTSQLESPAASSSVQEVFWAISLQELFTAAYRINEILSELESLGALMNTPLVGFAAFTASTMNMYLSIFHWVCPDLAKTAQKRAESDVRYVKLVLAVWPLAQKWYATILRLYDSYKLLHMSERTPQTPHVVDTFHSFDQSLFDYGEIKPGPDEMTAIVRAAKAYRTENSVTGDDVVDAQHMTGEWTANTLSGDFDWSLDIEQDQYWDHITDEFIGMMARFE
;
A
#
# COMPACT_ATOMS: atom_id res chain seq x y z
N MET A 1 12.79 -1.90 -63.36
CA MET A 1 11.53 -1.49 -64.01
C MET A 1 10.69 -0.79 -62.97
N TYR A 2 10.23 0.41 -63.30
CA TYR A 2 9.37 1.25 -62.49
C TYR A 2 8.04 0.56 -62.17
N THR A 3 7.51 0.79 -60.97
CA THR A 3 6.06 0.90 -60.78
C THR A 3 5.79 1.88 -59.63
N THR A 4 5.57 3.11 -60.04
CA THR A 4 5.00 4.22 -59.29
C THR A 4 3.66 3.78 -58.69
N THR A 5 3.51 3.87 -57.36
CA THR A 5 2.17 3.89 -56.75
C THR A 5 2.05 5.14 -55.91
N THR A 6 1.04 5.91 -56.30
CA THR A 6 0.70 7.28 -55.93
C THR A 6 0.52 7.45 -54.43
N THR A 7 1.18 8.45 -53.86
CA THR A 7 0.95 8.96 -52.51
C THR A 7 -0.47 9.51 -52.43
N THR A 8 -1.40 8.76 -51.84
CA THR A 8 -2.65 9.34 -51.34
C THR A 8 -2.31 10.24 -50.17
N GLN A 9 -2.47 11.56 -50.38
CA GLN A 9 -2.63 12.52 -49.31
C GLN A 9 -3.83 12.06 -48.46
N THR A 10 -3.58 11.39 -47.34
CA THR A 10 -4.61 11.23 -46.31
C THR A 10 -4.73 12.55 -45.59
N GLU A 11 -5.85 13.19 -45.90
CA GLU A 11 -6.47 14.38 -45.33
C GLU A 11 -5.95 14.79 -43.94
N ALA A 12 -5.54 16.05 -43.89
CA ALA A 12 -5.42 16.80 -42.67
C ALA A 12 -6.73 16.77 -41.86
N GLY A 13 -6.60 16.51 -40.57
CA GLY A 13 -7.51 16.99 -39.54
C GLY A 13 -8.95 16.49 -39.62
N ALA A 14 -9.25 15.38 -38.94
CA ALA A 14 -10.50 15.34 -38.20
C ALA A 14 -10.39 16.38 -37.06
N ALA A 15 -10.61 17.66 -37.40
CA ALA A 15 -10.78 18.70 -36.41
C ALA A 15 -11.92 18.24 -35.49
N LEU A 16 -11.60 18.03 -34.22
CA LEU A 16 -12.61 17.84 -33.19
C LEU A 16 -13.50 19.08 -33.29
N ASN A 17 -14.71 18.91 -33.84
CA ASN A 17 -15.73 19.98 -33.96
C ASN A 17 -16.23 20.31 -32.55
N LEU A 18 -15.37 20.94 -31.75
CA LEU A 18 -15.71 21.52 -30.47
C LEU A 18 -16.67 22.66 -30.76
N ARG A 19 -17.82 22.65 -30.09
CA ARG A 19 -18.83 23.71 -30.24
C ARG A 19 -18.14 25.06 -30.04
N PRO A 20 -18.37 26.07 -30.91
CA PRO A 20 -17.83 27.40 -30.71
C PRO A 20 -18.32 27.93 -29.36
N GLY A 21 -17.40 28.11 -28.40
CA GLY A 21 -17.71 28.65 -27.06
C GLY A 21 -17.33 27.77 -25.86
N THR A 22 -16.80 26.57 -26.03
CA THR A 22 -16.34 25.73 -24.90
C THR A 22 -14.99 26.22 -24.35
N LYS A 23 -15.02 27.20 -23.43
CA LYS A 23 -13.83 27.81 -22.78
C LYS A 23 -13.03 26.87 -21.85
N SER A 24 -13.39 25.59 -21.74
CA SER A 24 -12.83 24.65 -20.75
C SER A 24 -11.73 23.73 -21.28
N ILE A 25 -11.48 23.73 -22.60
CA ILE A 25 -10.46 22.89 -23.24
C ILE A 25 -9.38 23.81 -23.79
N LEU A 26 -8.16 23.66 -23.29
CA LEU A 26 -6.99 24.37 -23.81
C LEU A 26 -6.54 23.65 -25.10
N SER A 27 -6.69 24.30 -26.26
CA SER A 27 -6.01 23.89 -27.48
C SER A 27 -4.62 24.53 -27.50
N PHE A 28 -3.58 23.73 -27.78
CA PHE A 28 -2.21 24.26 -27.91
C PHE A 28 -2.04 25.13 -29.18
N GLU A 29 -3.01 25.11 -30.10
CA GLU A 29 -3.03 25.93 -31.33
C GLU A 29 -3.42 27.40 -31.08
N GLU A 30 -4.18 27.69 -30.03
CA GLU A 30 -4.47 29.05 -29.59
C GLU A 30 -3.50 29.41 -28.47
N GLY A 31 -2.54 30.31 -28.71
CA GLY A 31 -1.42 30.66 -27.82
C GLY A 31 -1.74 31.25 -26.42
N ARG A 32 -2.78 30.78 -25.73
CA ARG A 32 -3.03 31.00 -24.30
C ARG A 32 -2.13 30.08 -23.46
N GLN A 33 -0.93 30.56 -23.14
CA GLN A 33 -0.14 29.95 -22.06
C GLN A 33 -0.80 30.25 -20.70
N VAL A 34 -1.10 29.20 -19.92
CA VAL A 34 -1.71 29.32 -18.58
C VAL A 34 -0.77 30.02 -17.60
N HIS A 35 0.54 29.82 -17.76
CA HIS A 35 1.60 30.43 -16.96
C HIS A 35 2.63 31.08 -17.89
N HIS A 36 3.03 32.32 -17.60
CA HIS A 36 4.04 33.06 -18.36
C HIS A 36 5.16 33.52 -17.44
N ILE A 37 6.39 33.59 -17.99
CA ILE A 37 7.51 34.22 -17.29
C ILE A 37 7.18 35.71 -17.13
N PRO A 38 7.15 36.27 -15.91
CA PRO A 38 6.83 37.67 -15.71
C PRO A 38 7.86 38.58 -16.38
N THR A 39 7.41 39.74 -16.87
CA THR A 39 8.28 40.81 -17.35
C THR A 39 8.33 41.93 -16.32
N PHE A 40 9.52 42.52 -16.15
CA PHE A 40 9.76 43.53 -15.12
C PHE A 40 10.30 44.81 -15.76
N THR A 41 9.69 45.95 -15.42
CA THR A 41 10.23 47.27 -15.76
C THR A 41 11.29 47.72 -14.74
N ASP A 42 11.20 47.23 -13.50
CA ASP A 42 12.15 47.48 -12.43
C ASP A 42 13.10 46.28 -12.27
N LYS A 43 14.39 46.53 -12.49
CA LYS A 43 15.46 45.52 -12.38
C LYS A 43 15.66 45.02 -10.94
N SER A 44 15.32 45.82 -9.93
CA SER A 44 15.33 45.39 -8.54
C SER A 44 14.25 44.35 -8.25
N ALA A 45 13.03 44.58 -8.77
CA ALA A 45 11.94 43.60 -8.71
C ALA A 45 12.26 42.31 -9.48
N GLU A 46 12.92 42.41 -10.64
CA GLU A 46 13.39 41.25 -11.41
C GLU A 46 14.42 40.42 -10.62
N ARG A 47 15.42 41.09 -10.02
CA ARG A 47 16.43 40.47 -9.15
C ARG A 47 15.75 39.72 -8.01
N GLN A 48 14.83 40.37 -7.30
CA GLN A 48 14.15 39.76 -6.15
C GLN A 48 13.33 38.53 -6.57
N TRP A 49 12.53 38.63 -7.62
CA TRP A 49 11.76 37.51 -8.15
C TRP A 49 12.67 36.33 -8.55
N ALA A 50 13.78 36.60 -9.23
CA ALA A 50 14.71 35.56 -9.65
C ALA A 50 15.36 34.85 -8.44
N LYS A 51 15.71 35.58 -7.38
CA LYS A 51 16.19 34.99 -6.11
C LYS A 51 15.13 34.13 -5.42
N GLU A 52 13.87 34.58 -5.40
CA GLU A 52 12.75 33.83 -4.83
C GLU A 52 12.51 32.51 -5.59
N GLN A 53 12.58 32.55 -6.92
CA GLN A 53 12.52 31.35 -7.76
C GLN A 53 13.70 30.40 -7.47
N MET A 54 14.91 30.95 -7.28
CA MET A 54 16.11 30.18 -6.95
C MET A 54 15.99 29.46 -5.60
N ALA A 55 15.56 30.17 -4.55
CA ALA A 55 15.30 29.55 -3.24
C ALA A 55 14.21 28.47 -3.34
N GLY A 56 13.13 28.74 -4.08
CA GLY A 56 12.08 27.75 -4.32
C GLY A 56 12.57 26.52 -5.09
N ALA A 57 13.46 26.68 -6.07
CA ALA A 57 14.03 25.56 -6.82
C ALA A 57 14.83 24.61 -5.90
N PHE A 58 15.63 25.16 -4.97
CA PHE A 58 16.29 24.33 -3.95
C PHE A 58 15.29 23.58 -3.07
N ARG A 59 14.24 24.25 -2.61
CA ARG A 59 13.19 23.61 -1.79
C ARG A 59 12.46 22.51 -2.55
N VAL A 60 12.18 22.71 -3.85
CA VAL A 60 11.64 21.67 -4.76
C VAL A 60 12.61 20.49 -4.88
N PHE A 61 13.89 20.74 -5.14
CA PHE A 61 14.88 19.66 -5.28
C PHE A 61 15.12 18.88 -3.98
N ALA A 62 15.07 19.56 -2.82
CA ALA A 62 15.10 18.89 -1.52
C ALA A 62 13.91 17.94 -1.34
N ARG A 63 12.71 18.42 -1.70
CA ARG A 63 11.46 17.64 -1.65
C ARG A 63 11.50 16.44 -2.59
N LEU A 64 12.13 16.57 -3.76
CA LEU A 64 12.35 15.49 -4.72
C LEU A 64 13.49 14.54 -4.33
N GLY A 65 14.18 14.80 -3.21
CA GLY A 65 15.23 13.94 -2.67
C GLY A 65 16.60 14.12 -3.33
N TRP A 66 16.88 15.29 -3.92
CA TRP A 66 18.15 15.56 -4.64
C TRP A 66 19.14 16.39 -3.84
N ALA A 67 18.87 16.66 -2.57
CA ALA A 67 19.86 17.25 -1.66
C ALA A 67 20.88 16.17 -1.27
N ASP A 68 22.16 16.38 -1.61
CA ASP A 68 23.24 15.43 -1.36
C ASP A 68 24.40 16.11 -0.60
N GLY A 69 24.19 16.30 0.70
CA GLY A 69 25.18 16.93 1.59
C GLY A 69 25.56 18.35 1.16
N THR A 70 26.83 18.54 0.80
CA THR A 70 27.40 19.83 0.36
C THR A 70 27.44 19.99 -1.16
N ALA A 71 26.96 19.01 -1.91
CA ALA A 71 27.00 19.01 -3.36
C ALA A 71 25.75 19.62 -4.00
N GLY A 72 25.94 20.17 -5.20
CA GLY A 72 24.88 20.79 -5.99
C GLY A 72 24.83 22.31 -5.85
N HIS A 73 24.66 22.96 -7.00
CA HIS A 73 24.71 24.41 -7.14
C HIS A 73 23.66 24.91 -8.12
N ILE A 74 23.06 26.04 -7.77
CA ILE A 74 22.37 26.90 -8.72
C ILE A 74 23.16 28.20 -8.76
N SER A 75 23.50 28.69 -9.94
CA SER A 75 24.01 30.03 -10.13
C SER A 75 23.02 30.84 -10.96
N LEU A 76 22.80 32.09 -10.57
CA LEU A 76 21.91 33.03 -11.23
C LEU A 76 22.66 34.33 -11.49
N ARG A 77 22.78 34.73 -12.76
CA ARG A 77 23.29 36.03 -13.16
C ARG A 77 22.41 37.14 -12.62
N ASP A 78 23.02 38.15 -12.01
CA ASP A 78 22.29 39.24 -11.41
C ASP A 78 21.69 40.19 -12.47
N PRO A 79 20.36 40.47 -12.43
CA PRO A 79 19.73 41.34 -13.43
C PRO A 79 20.17 42.82 -13.41
N LEU A 80 20.71 43.28 -12.29
CA LEU A 80 21.16 44.66 -12.08
C LEU A 80 22.66 44.83 -12.41
N HIS A 81 23.46 43.81 -12.13
CA HIS A 81 24.90 43.75 -12.39
C HIS A 81 25.24 42.44 -13.11
N PRO A 82 25.15 42.39 -14.45
CA PRO A 82 25.30 41.15 -15.23
C PRO A 82 26.64 40.41 -15.10
N ASP A 83 27.66 41.05 -14.51
CA ASP A 83 28.98 40.47 -14.20
C ASP A 83 29.04 39.77 -12.82
N LEU A 84 27.94 39.83 -12.05
CA LEU A 84 27.79 39.22 -10.73
C LEU A 84 26.80 38.05 -10.77
N PHE A 85 26.97 37.11 -9.83
CA PHE A 85 26.19 35.89 -9.76
C PHE A 85 25.71 35.61 -8.34
N TRP A 86 24.44 35.29 -8.18
CA TRP A 86 23.89 34.69 -6.97
C TRP A 86 24.18 33.19 -6.96
N ILE A 87 24.65 32.67 -5.84
CA ILE A 87 24.88 31.23 -5.61
C ILE A 87 24.40 30.83 -4.21
N ASN A 88 24.03 29.55 -4.04
CA ASN A 88 23.73 29.01 -2.71
C ASN A 88 24.95 29.00 -1.78
N PRO A 89 24.73 29.15 -0.46
CA PRO A 89 25.81 29.05 0.52
C PRO A 89 26.29 27.61 0.66
N PHE A 90 27.58 27.46 1.00
CA PHE A 90 28.21 26.19 1.27
C PHE A 90 27.61 25.51 2.51
N ALA A 91 27.43 24.18 2.43
CA ALA A 91 26.97 23.33 3.53
C ALA A 91 25.62 23.74 4.16
N ARG A 92 24.76 24.43 3.42
CA ARG A 92 23.36 24.65 3.83
C ARG A 92 22.44 23.70 3.10
N HIS A 93 21.65 22.96 3.86
CA HIS A 93 20.69 22.02 3.30
C HIS A 93 19.62 22.75 2.47
N PHE A 94 19.34 22.25 1.26
CA PHE A 94 18.41 22.86 0.31
C PHE A 94 17.00 23.05 0.89
N GLY A 95 16.58 22.11 1.74
CA GLY A 95 15.28 22.12 2.41
C GLY A 95 15.08 23.23 3.45
N ILE A 96 16.13 24.00 3.81
CA ILE A 96 16.09 25.13 4.75
C ILE A 96 16.75 26.40 4.18
N LEU A 97 16.99 26.42 2.86
CA LEU A 97 17.59 27.55 2.16
C LEU A 97 16.52 28.62 1.88
N ASN A 98 16.86 29.87 2.16
CA ASN A 98 16.01 31.04 2.02
C ASN A 98 16.67 32.07 1.09
N VAL A 99 15.89 33.02 0.58
CA VAL A 99 16.37 34.11 -0.28
C VAL A 99 17.51 34.92 0.36
N THR A 100 17.46 35.12 1.68
CA THR A 100 18.45 35.87 2.46
C THR A 100 19.77 35.13 2.65
N ASP A 101 19.80 33.82 2.35
CA ASP A 101 21.02 33.01 2.48
C ASP A 101 21.87 33.01 1.21
N LEU A 102 21.30 33.44 0.09
CA LEU A 102 22.00 33.51 -1.20
C LEU A 102 23.14 34.51 -1.13
N VAL A 103 24.27 34.14 -1.72
CA VAL A 103 25.50 34.95 -1.71
C VAL A 103 25.71 35.54 -3.10
N LEU A 104 25.88 36.85 -3.18
CA LEU A 104 26.27 37.54 -4.41
C LEU A 104 27.80 37.51 -4.53
N VAL A 105 28.30 36.95 -5.62
CA VAL A 105 29.73 36.80 -5.88
C VAL A 105 30.14 37.39 -7.23
N ASN A 106 31.41 37.82 -7.32
CA ASN A 106 32.03 38.20 -8.58
C ASN A 106 32.49 36.96 -9.39
N LYS A 107 33.05 37.18 -10.59
CA LYS A 107 33.58 36.11 -11.46
C LYS A 107 34.65 35.21 -10.81
N SER A 108 35.33 35.68 -9.77
CA SER A 108 36.34 34.95 -9.01
C SER A 108 35.76 34.15 -7.85
N GLY A 109 34.45 34.26 -7.58
CA GLY A 109 33.76 33.60 -6.46
C GLY A 109 33.87 34.35 -5.14
N GLU A 110 34.36 35.60 -5.16
CA GLU A 110 34.47 36.43 -3.96
C GLU A 110 33.14 37.13 -3.69
N ALA A 111 32.68 37.09 -2.44
CA ALA A 111 31.47 37.79 -2.03
C ALA A 111 31.64 39.31 -2.15
N VAL A 112 30.68 39.96 -2.81
CA VAL A 112 30.70 41.43 -3.01
C VAL A 112 29.90 42.19 -1.94
N GLU A 113 29.04 41.50 -1.22
CA GLU A 113 28.23 42.03 -0.11
C GLU A 113 28.63 41.33 1.21
N PRO A 114 28.52 42.01 2.36
CA PRO A 114 28.77 41.38 3.65
C PRO A 114 27.85 40.17 3.86
N THR A 115 28.45 39.01 4.08
CA THR A 115 27.73 37.75 4.34
C THR A 115 28.45 36.94 5.41
N LYS A 116 27.68 36.16 6.18
CA LYS A 116 28.21 35.18 7.13
C LYS A 116 28.45 33.80 6.50
N TYR A 117 28.09 33.63 5.23
CA TYR A 117 28.15 32.36 4.52
C TYR A 117 29.33 32.33 3.55
N THR A 118 29.95 31.16 3.42
CA THR A 118 30.97 30.88 2.40
C THR A 118 30.32 30.21 1.18
N VAL A 119 31.04 30.20 0.06
CA VAL A 119 30.60 29.53 -1.19
C VAL A 119 31.58 28.43 -1.57
N ASN A 120 31.12 27.42 -2.31
CA ASN A 120 31.98 26.37 -2.83
C ASN A 120 32.82 26.89 -4.01
N ALA A 121 34.10 27.17 -3.79
CA ALA A 121 34.98 27.73 -4.82
C ALA A 121 35.12 26.82 -6.05
N ALA A 122 35.20 25.50 -5.86
CA ALA A 122 35.32 24.55 -6.96
C ALA A 122 34.01 24.47 -7.78
N GLY A 123 32.86 24.36 -7.10
CA GLY A 123 31.55 24.33 -7.75
C GLY A 123 31.24 25.62 -8.52
N PHE A 124 31.59 26.78 -7.95
CA PHE A 124 31.37 28.06 -8.60
C PHE A 124 32.29 28.28 -9.82
N SER A 125 33.53 27.77 -9.80
CA SER A 125 34.47 27.92 -10.92
C SER A 125 33.94 27.33 -12.24
N ILE A 126 33.19 26.22 -12.16
CA ILE A 126 32.53 25.61 -13.32
C ILE A 126 31.41 26.51 -13.85
N HIS A 127 30.55 26.98 -12.95
CA HIS A 127 29.41 27.84 -13.30
C HIS A 127 29.86 29.21 -13.84
N SER A 128 30.91 29.79 -13.28
CA SER A 128 31.45 31.08 -13.73
C SER A 128 32.04 30.98 -15.13
N ALA A 129 32.82 29.95 -15.43
CA ALA A 129 33.33 29.69 -16.78
C ALA A 129 32.19 29.53 -17.80
N LEU A 130 31.13 28.79 -17.43
CA LEU A 130 29.94 28.61 -18.25
C LEU A 130 29.22 29.93 -18.54
N HIS A 131 28.96 30.75 -17.51
CA HIS A 131 28.33 32.05 -17.69
C HIS A 131 29.18 33.03 -18.52
N MET A 132 30.50 32.90 -18.51
CA MET A 132 31.39 33.73 -19.33
C MET A 132 31.39 33.30 -20.79
N ALA A 133 31.38 31.99 -21.05
CA ALA A 133 31.30 31.44 -22.39
C ALA A 133 29.90 31.59 -23.03
N ARG A 134 28.84 31.63 -22.22
CA ARG A 134 27.44 31.70 -22.65
C ARG A 134 26.72 32.92 -22.06
N PRO A 135 26.87 34.12 -22.65
CA PRO A 135 26.15 35.32 -22.21
C PRO A 135 24.62 35.18 -22.26
N ASP A 136 24.09 34.28 -23.08
CA ASP A 136 22.67 33.96 -23.19
C ASP A 136 22.14 33.05 -22.05
N VAL A 137 23.02 32.56 -21.18
CA VAL A 137 22.68 31.75 -20.01
C VAL A 137 22.71 32.62 -18.75
N ASN A 138 21.55 32.76 -18.13
CA ASN A 138 21.37 33.48 -16.87
C ASN A 138 21.33 32.54 -15.68
N VAL A 139 20.94 31.29 -15.86
CA VAL A 139 20.88 30.29 -14.79
C VAL A 139 21.58 29.02 -15.22
N ALA A 140 22.41 28.47 -14.35
CA ALA A 140 22.95 27.13 -14.47
C ALA A 140 22.62 26.32 -13.21
N ILE A 141 22.14 25.10 -13.40
CA ILE A 141 21.74 24.18 -12.33
C ILE A 141 22.53 22.89 -12.51
N HIS A 142 23.21 22.48 -11.46
CA HIS A 142 23.84 21.18 -11.37
C HIS A 142 23.53 20.58 -10.01
N MET A 143 22.95 19.39 -9.98
CA MET A 143 22.74 18.62 -8.74
C MET A 143 23.34 17.23 -8.91
N HIS A 144 23.49 16.54 -7.78
CA HIS A 144 23.90 15.16 -7.76
C HIS A 144 22.68 14.23 -7.63
N SER A 145 21.67 14.47 -8.48
CA SER A 145 20.42 13.72 -8.44
C SER A 145 20.64 12.25 -8.81
N PRO A 146 19.91 11.29 -8.18
CA PRO A 146 20.26 9.87 -8.24
C PRO A 146 20.34 9.27 -9.64
N HIS A 147 19.37 9.55 -10.50
CA HIS A 147 19.24 8.91 -11.81
C HIS A 147 20.10 9.59 -12.86
N GLY A 148 20.20 10.92 -12.83
CA GLY A 148 21.11 11.69 -13.68
C GLY A 148 22.56 11.30 -13.41
N ARG A 149 22.95 11.16 -12.13
CA ARG A 149 24.27 10.63 -11.75
C ARG A 149 24.45 9.20 -12.25
N ALA A 150 23.51 8.30 -12.01
CA ALA A 150 23.60 6.91 -12.45
C ALA A 150 23.74 6.78 -13.98
N TRP A 151 22.94 7.55 -14.75
CA TRP A 151 23.00 7.55 -16.20
C TRP A 151 24.32 8.15 -16.72
N SER A 152 24.85 9.17 -16.04
CA SER A 152 26.09 9.84 -16.46
C SER A 152 27.30 8.91 -16.53
N ILE A 153 27.30 7.79 -15.79
CA ILE A 153 28.38 6.79 -15.82
C ILE A 153 28.60 6.22 -17.22
N PHE A 154 27.53 6.11 -18.01
CA PHE A 154 27.60 5.56 -19.36
C PHE A 154 28.19 6.52 -20.40
N GLY A 155 28.37 7.80 -20.08
CA GLY A 155 28.96 8.80 -20.99
C GLY A 155 28.22 8.91 -22.32
N ARG A 156 26.89 8.74 -22.34
CA ARG A 156 26.08 8.72 -23.57
C ARG A 156 24.77 9.50 -23.40
N PRO A 157 24.13 9.95 -24.49
CA PRO A 157 22.88 10.70 -24.39
C PRO A 157 21.74 9.76 -24.00
N ILE A 158 20.63 10.31 -23.50
CA ILE A 158 19.39 9.54 -23.38
C ILE A 158 18.81 9.26 -24.77
N GLU A 159 18.09 8.15 -24.90
CA GLU A 159 17.38 7.83 -26.14
C GLU A 159 16.00 8.51 -26.13
N ILE A 160 15.50 8.87 -27.32
CA ILE A 160 14.18 9.51 -27.47
C ILE A 160 13.10 8.43 -27.45
N LEU A 161 12.80 7.91 -26.26
CA LEU A 161 11.86 6.80 -26.02
C LEU A 161 10.47 7.28 -25.56
N THR A 162 10.38 8.47 -24.97
CA THR A 162 9.15 9.01 -24.38
C THR A 162 8.92 10.44 -24.88
N GLN A 163 7.69 10.93 -24.76
CA GLN A 163 7.33 12.29 -25.16
C GLN A 163 8.20 13.34 -24.46
N ASP A 164 8.48 13.17 -23.17
CA ASP A 164 9.32 14.10 -22.41
C ASP A 164 10.81 14.01 -22.81
N ALA A 165 11.28 12.84 -23.27
CA ALA A 165 12.63 12.71 -23.82
C ALA A 165 12.80 13.57 -25.08
N CYS A 166 11.74 13.86 -25.83
CA CYS A 166 11.78 14.74 -27.01
C CYS A 166 12.22 16.17 -26.68
N TYR A 167 12.09 16.66 -25.43
CA TYR A 167 12.60 18.00 -25.06
C TYR A 167 14.14 18.10 -25.19
N PHE A 168 14.82 16.96 -25.25
CA PHE A 168 16.27 16.85 -25.34
C PHE A 168 16.77 16.52 -26.76
N TYR A 169 15.85 16.29 -27.72
CA TYR A 169 16.21 16.13 -29.12
C TYR A 169 16.94 17.38 -29.62
N ASN A 170 18.20 17.24 -30.07
CA ASN A 170 19.09 18.35 -30.45
C ASN A 170 19.29 19.43 -29.36
N ASN A 171 19.12 19.10 -28.09
CA ASN A 171 19.28 20.03 -26.97
C ASN A 171 20.05 19.40 -25.77
N LEU A 172 20.67 18.24 -25.95
CA LEU A 172 21.45 17.53 -24.93
C LEU A 172 22.88 17.26 -25.41
N SER A 173 23.84 17.86 -24.72
CA SER A 173 25.28 17.61 -24.91
C SER A 173 25.81 16.53 -23.96
N ILE A 174 27.01 16.02 -24.25
CA ILE A 174 27.74 15.11 -23.37
C ILE A 174 29.14 15.70 -23.18
N TYR A 175 29.57 15.76 -21.93
CA TYR A 175 30.96 16.01 -21.57
C TYR A 175 31.60 14.67 -21.17
N GLU A 176 32.48 14.15 -22.02
CA GLU A 176 33.07 12.79 -21.93
C GLU A 176 34.35 12.73 -21.08
N SER A 177 34.52 13.65 -20.13
CA SER A 177 35.70 13.70 -19.27
C SER A 177 35.33 14.00 -17.83
N PHE A 178 36.26 13.72 -16.91
CA PHE A 178 36.11 13.98 -15.48
C PHE A 178 37.44 14.53 -14.95
N GLY A 179 37.53 15.85 -14.82
CA GLY A 179 38.75 16.54 -14.37
C GLY A 179 38.91 16.53 -12.84
N GLY A 180 37.79 16.43 -12.13
CA GLY A 180 37.73 16.43 -10.66
C GLY A 180 37.98 17.82 -10.05
N ALA A 181 37.66 17.96 -8.76
CA ALA A 181 37.63 19.26 -8.07
C ALA A 181 38.97 20.05 -8.09
N ALA A 182 40.11 19.39 -8.32
CA ALA A 182 41.42 20.02 -8.36
C ALA A 182 41.66 20.88 -9.63
N MET A 183 40.88 20.65 -10.71
CA MET A 183 41.06 21.28 -12.03
C MET A 183 39.85 22.12 -12.45
N ALA A 184 39.06 22.60 -11.48
CA ALA A 184 37.72 23.16 -11.71
C ALA A 184 37.62 24.32 -12.74
N LEU A 185 38.66 25.16 -12.87
CA LEU A 185 38.66 26.27 -13.82
C LEU A 185 38.85 25.82 -15.27
N GLU A 186 39.75 24.86 -15.51
CA GLU A 186 39.95 24.26 -16.83
C GLU A 186 38.78 23.35 -17.19
N GLU A 187 38.30 22.57 -16.23
CA GLU A 187 37.10 21.76 -16.37
C GLU A 187 35.87 22.60 -16.72
N GLY A 188 35.68 23.76 -16.08
CA GLY A 188 34.60 24.69 -16.41
C GLY A 188 34.61 25.18 -17.86
N LYS A 189 35.79 25.43 -18.44
CA LYS A 189 35.91 25.83 -19.86
C LYS A 189 35.55 24.69 -20.79
N HIS A 190 36.06 23.48 -20.54
CA HIS A 190 35.73 22.32 -21.37
C HIS A 190 34.25 21.94 -21.27
N ILE A 191 33.64 22.07 -20.09
CA ILE A 191 32.19 21.89 -19.90
C ILE A 191 31.41 22.90 -20.74
N ALA A 192 31.82 24.17 -20.76
CA ALA A 192 31.18 25.20 -21.56
C ALA A 192 31.34 24.96 -23.07
N GLU A 193 32.52 24.51 -23.51
CA GLU A 193 32.78 24.12 -24.89
C GLU A 193 31.93 22.92 -25.31
N ALA A 194 31.81 21.89 -24.46
CA ALA A 194 31.01 20.69 -24.70
C ALA A 194 29.50 20.98 -24.75
N LEU A 195 29.00 21.92 -23.92
CA LEU A 195 27.62 22.39 -24.03
C LEU A 195 27.35 23.02 -25.40
N GLY A 196 28.36 23.66 -25.99
CA GLY A 196 28.27 24.31 -27.29
C GLY A 196 27.38 25.56 -27.25
N PRO A 197 27.08 26.15 -28.43
CA PRO A 197 26.42 27.46 -28.52
C PRO A 197 24.90 27.42 -28.35
N LYS A 198 24.26 26.25 -28.52
CA LYS A 198 22.80 26.12 -28.62
C LYS A 198 22.19 25.36 -27.45
N ASN A 199 22.75 24.21 -27.10
CA ASN A 199 22.16 23.31 -26.12
C ASN A 199 22.05 23.96 -24.73
N LYS A 200 21.06 23.51 -23.98
CA LYS A 200 20.77 23.95 -22.61
C LYS A 200 20.91 22.81 -21.60
N CYS A 201 21.03 21.57 -22.03
CA CYS A 201 21.13 20.41 -21.16
C CYS A 201 22.40 19.62 -21.46
N MET A 202 23.00 19.00 -20.44
CA MET A 202 24.22 18.22 -20.61
C MET A 202 24.33 17.09 -19.61
N ILE A 203 24.84 15.95 -20.08
CA ILE A 203 25.33 14.85 -19.24
C ILE A 203 26.83 15.09 -18.97
N LEU A 204 27.22 15.16 -17.71
CA LEU A 204 28.61 15.25 -17.28
C LEU A 204 29.09 13.85 -16.87
N GLN A 205 29.90 13.18 -17.69
CA GLN A 205 30.27 11.78 -17.47
C GLN A 205 30.84 11.56 -16.07
N ASN A 206 30.34 10.54 -15.37
CA ASN A 206 30.69 10.20 -13.98
C ASN A 206 30.40 11.28 -12.91
N HIS A 207 29.78 12.41 -13.26
CA HIS A 207 29.56 13.53 -12.34
C HIS A 207 28.06 13.77 -12.10
N GLY A 208 27.25 13.84 -13.15
CA GLY A 208 25.81 14.10 -13.05
C GLY A 208 25.26 14.80 -14.29
N ILE A 209 24.28 15.67 -14.09
CA ILE A 209 23.63 16.42 -15.17
C ILE A 209 23.68 17.92 -14.88
N LEU A 210 23.70 18.72 -15.95
CA LEU A 210 23.71 20.19 -15.89
C LEU A 210 22.66 20.75 -16.83
N THR A 211 21.87 21.70 -16.36
CA THR A 211 20.89 22.42 -17.17
C THR A 211 21.05 23.92 -17.07
N CYS A 212 20.66 24.61 -18.13
CA CYS A 212 20.80 26.05 -18.29
C CYS A 212 19.45 26.67 -18.67
N GLY A 213 19.31 27.97 -18.40
CA GLY A 213 18.13 28.73 -18.81
C GLY A 213 18.35 30.24 -18.75
N GLN A 214 17.41 30.97 -19.31
CA GLN A 214 17.28 32.42 -19.15
C GLN A 214 16.57 32.78 -17.84
N SER A 215 15.80 31.86 -17.28
CA SER A 215 15.16 31.98 -15.97
C SER A 215 15.42 30.73 -15.11
N VAL A 216 15.25 30.87 -13.79
CA VAL A 216 15.40 29.73 -12.87
C VAL A 216 14.39 28.64 -13.17
N GLY A 217 13.12 29.02 -13.43
CA GLY A 217 12.08 28.03 -13.68
C GLY A 217 12.27 27.26 -14.98
N GLU A 218 12.83 27.90 -16.02
CA GLU A 218 13.22 27.19 -17.25
C GLU A 218 14.30 26.15 -16.97
N ALA A 219 15.41 26.57 -16.34
CA ALA A 219 16.53 25.67 -16.04
C ALA A 219 16.09 24.52 -15.11
N ALA A 220 15.26 24.81 -14.11
CA ALA A 220 14.73 23.82 -13.18
C ALA A 220 13.72 22.87 -13.84
N GLY A 221 12.88 23.37 -14.75
CA GLY A 221 11.98 22.54 -15.56
C GLY A 221 12.76 21.55 -16.42
N PHE A 222 13.82 22.01 -17.09
CA PHE A 222 14.74 21.11 -17.82
C PHE A 222 15.41 20.11 -16.89
N TYR A 223 15.84 20.53 -15.70
CA TYR A 223 16.50 19.64 -14.73
C TYR A 223 15.58 18.51 -14.30
N ILE A 224 14.32 18.84 -13.93
CA ILE A 224 13.32 17.85 -13.51
C ILE A 224 12.99 16.89 -14.65
N ALA A 225 12.79 17.40 -15.86
CA ALA A 225 12.51 16.57 -17.03
C ALA A 225 13.68 15.63 -17.36
N LEU A 226 14.93 16.11 -17.26
CA LEU A 226 16.11 15.32 -17.61
C LEU A 226 16.37 14.22 -16.58
N GLU A 227 16.24 14.53 -15.28
CA GLU A 227 16.37 13.53 -14.21
C GLU A 227 15.35 12.40 -14.39
N ARG A 228 14.08 12.73 -14.67
CA ARG A 228 13.02 11.75 -14.94
C ARG A 228 13.27 10.97 -16.23
N ALA A 229 13.82 11.61 -17.26
CA ALA A 229 14.20 10.92 -18.49
C ALA A 229 15.34 9.92 -18.26
N CYS A 230 16.32 10.26 -17.42
CA CYS A 230 17.37 9.33 -16.99
C CYS A 230 16.79 8.15 -16.19
N GLU A 231 15.83 8.38 -15.29
CA GLU A 231 15.12 7.32 -14.56
C GLU A 231 14.41 6.36 -15.53
N ALA A 232 13.62 6.90 -16.45
CA ALA A 232 12.90 6.11 -17.46
C ALA A 232 13.87 5.31 -18.35
N GLN A 233 14.98 5.93 -18.75
CA GLN A 233 16.01 5.27 -19.56
C GLN A 233 16.65 4.10 -18.81
N LEU A 234 17.00 4.25 -17.52
CA LEU A 234 17.57 3.17 -16.71
C LEU A 234 16.60 1.99 -16.59
N LEU A 235 15.31 2.26 -16.38
CA LEU A 235 14.26 1.24 -16.34
C LEU A 235 14.09 0.55 -17.70
N ALA A 236 14.13 1.31 -18.80
CA ALA A 236 14.04 0.77 -20.15
C ALA A 236 15.24 -0.11 -20.50
N GLU A 237 16.46 0.28 -20.11
CA GLU A 237 17.66 -0.55 -20.30
C GLU A 237 17.60 -1.84 -19.47
N ALA A 238 17.09 -1.79 -18.24
CA ALA A 238 16.91 -2.98 -17.41
C ALA A 238 15.91 -3.96 -18.03
N ALA A 239 14.80 -3.46 -18.59
CA ALA A 239 13.86 -4.30 -19.34
C ALA A 239 14.48 -4.87 -20.63
N ALA A 240 15.24 -4.04 -21.36
CA ALA A 240 15.91 -4.45 -22.58
C ALA A 240 17.00 -5.52 -22.36
N ALA A 241 17.71 -5.46 -21.23
CA ALA A 241 18.65 -6.50 -20.82
C ALA A 241 17.99 -7.88 -20.62
N ASN A 242 16.67 -7.94 -20.42
CA ASN A 242 15.89 -9.17 -20.35
C ASN A 242 15.29 -9.60 -21.70
N GLY A 243 15.78 -9.05 -22.82
CA GLY A 243 15.37 -9.44 -24.17
C GLY A 243 14.16 -8.69 -24.72
N ILE A 244 13.65 -7.67 -24.03
CA ILE A 244 12.52 -6.86 -24.49
C ILE A 244 13.02 -5.73 -25.41
N SER A 245 12.58 -5.70 -26.66
CA SER A 245 13.04 -4.65 -27.60
C SER A 245 12.42 -3.28 -27.31
N LYS A 246 13.25 -2.23 -27.28
CA LYS A 246 12.85 -0.82 -27.21
C LYS A 246 12.20 -0.38 -28.53
N ARG A 247 11.18 0.47 -28.46
CA ARG A 247 10.60 1.17 -29.62
C ARG A 247 10.93 2.65 -29.52
N TYR A 248 11.48 3.20 -30.60
CA TYR A 248 11.95 4.58 -30.65
C TYR A 248 10.89 5.50 -31.24
N ILE A 249 10.85 6.74 -30.77
CA ILE A 249 10.11 7.81 -31.43
C ILE A 249 10.91 8.24 -32.67
N GLY A 250 10.23 8.40 -33.80
CA GLY A 250 10.86 8.83 -35.05
C GLY A 250 11.42 10.25 -34.96
N GLU A 251 12.42 10.56 -35.78
CA GLU A 251 13.08 11.88 -35.77
C GLU A 251 12.11 13.03 -36.07
N THR A 252 11.10 12.79 -36.91
CA THR A 252 10.11 13.82 -37.29
C THR A 252 9.21 14.15 -36.10
N GLU A 253 8.71 13.13 -35.39
CA GLU A 253 7.88 13.28 -34.20
C GLU A 253 8.68 13.88 -33.04
N ALA A 254 9.95 13.48 -32.90
CA ALA A 254 10.87 14.04 -31.91
C ALA A 254 11.12 15.53 -32.16
N ALA A 255 11.43 15.92 -33.41
CA ALA A 255 11.63 17.31 -33.80
C ALA A 255 10.37 18.17 -33.62
N TYR A 256 9.19 17.65 -33.99
CA TYR A 256 7.92 18.34 -33.80
C TYR A 256 7.63 18.58 -32.32
N THR A 257 7.77 17.54 -31.48
CA THR A 257 7.51 17.62 -30.04
C THR A 257 8.54 18.53 -29.34
N ASN A 258 9.80 18.54 -29.79
CA ASN A 258 10.84 19.40 -29.25
C ASN A 258 10.51 20.90 -29.37
N GLN A 259 9.67 21.30 -30.35
CA GLN A 259 9.21 22.69 -30.47
C GLN A 259 8.47 23.19 -29.22
N LEU A 260 7.95 22.29 -28.39
CA LEU A 260 7.35 22.63 -27.10
C LEU A 260 8.38 23.08 -26.05
N ALA A 261 9.65 22.69 -26.15
CA ALA A 261 10.70 22.96 -25.16
C ALA A 261 11.19 24.43 -25.14
N THR A 262 10.25 25.37 -25.23
CA THR A 262 10.46 26.81 -25.13
C THR A 262 10.69 27.24 -23.67
N PRO A 263 11.31 28.41 -23.41
CA PRO A 263 11.50 28.92 -22.06
C PRO A 263 10.21 29.00 -21.25
N GLY A 264 9.12 29.47 -21.85
CA GLY A 264 7.81 29.58 -21.20
C GLY A 264 7.18 28.23 -20.86
N PHE A 265 7.33 27.24 -21.72
CA PHE A 265 6.83 25.89 -21.45
C PHE A 265 7.62 25.21 -20.34
N MET A 266 8.95 25.32 -20.33
CA MET A 266 9.75 24.73 -19.25
C MET A 266 9.52 25.43 -17.91
N TYR A 267 9.30 26.75 -17.93
CA TYR A 267 8.82 27.48 -16.75
C TYR A 267 7.47 26.95 -16.25
N MET A 268 6.53 26.67 -17.16
CA MET A 268 5.21 26.09 -16.85
C MET A 268 5.32 24.69 -16.23
N GLN A 269 6.33 23.89 -16.64
CA GLN A 269 6.59 22.59 -16.02
C GLN A 269 7.10 22.70 -14.58
N PHE A 270 7.89 23.73 -14.27
CA PHE A 270 8.44 23.96 -12.93
C PHE A 270 7.42 24.58 -11.95
N LEU A 271 6.61 25.52 -12.43
CA LEU A 271 5.80 26.38 -11.56
C LEU A 271 4.82 25.61 -10.63
N PRO A 272 4.15 24.52 -11.05
CA PRO A 272 3.30 23.74 -10.14
C PRO A 272 4.06 23.17 -8.92
N GLU A 273 5.30 22.74 -9.10
CA GLU A 273 6.13 22.25 -7.99
C GLU A 273 6.55 23.41 -7.07
N TYR A 274 6.87 24.57 -7.65
CA TYR A 274 7.14 25.78 -6.88
C TYR A 274 5.93 26.23 -6.06
N GLU A 275 4.73 26.30 -6.65
CA GLU A 275 3.50 26.71 -5.98
C GLU A 275 3.12 25.75 -4.84
N ARG A 276 3.36 24.45 -5.06
CA ARG A 276 3.19 23.43 -4.02
C ARG A 276 4.10 23.70 -2.83
N VAL A 277 5.39 23.87 -3.07
CA VAL A 277 6.37 24.17 -2.02
C VAL A 277 6.07 25.49 -1.33
N LEU A 278 5.68 26.52 -2.09
CA LEU A 278 5.25 27.82 -1.55
C LEU A 278 4.06 27.66 -0.58
N LYS A 279 3.07 26.85 -0.95
CA LYS A 279 1.89 26.57 -0.12
C LYS A 279 2.25 25.75 1.13
N GLU A 280 3.04 24.69 0.97
CA GLU A 280 3.43 23.79 2.07
C GLU A 280 4.31 24.49 3.11
N THR A 281 5.25 25.32 2.66
CA THR A 281 6.15 26.11 3.53
C THR A 281 5.53 27.43 4.00
N LYS A 282 4.34 27.79 3.50
CA LYS A 282 3.71 29.10 3.73
C LYS A 282 4.64 30.28 3.37
N GLY A 283 5.52 30.09 2.39
CA GLY A 283 6.49 31.10 1.96
C GLY A 283 7.66 31.33 2.91
N GLU A 284 7.99 30.38 3.80
CA GLU A 284 9.12 30.48 4.73
C GLU A 284 10.47 30.80 4.05
N PHE A 285 10.68 30.34 2.81
CA PHE A 285 11.92 30.59 2.07
C PHE A 285 11.97 31.97 1.41
N LEU A 286 10.87 32.73 1.43
CA LEU A 286 10.79 34.11 0.93
C LEU A 286 11.28 35.09 2.02
N ASP A 287 11.51 36.35 1.64
CA ASP A 287 11.94 37.39 2.57
C ASP A 287 10.81 37.82 3.54
N CYS A 288 11.17 38.11 4.80
CA CYS A 288 10.28 38.30 5.94
C CYS A 288 9.28 39.47 5.78
N GLU A 289 9.56 40.45 4.92
CA GLU A 289 8.68 41.61 4.71
C GLU A 289 7.40 41.29 3.91
N ARG A 290 7.30 40.11 3.28
CA ARG A 290 6.20 39.78 2.33
C ARG A 290 5.31 38.58 2.68
N VAL A 291 5.43 38.01 3.88
CA VAL A 291 4.55 36.91 4.35
C VAL A 291 3.05 37.30 4.32
N GLY A 292 2.71 38.60 4.20
CA GLY A 292 1.34 39.11 3.99
C GLY A 292 0.93 39.54 2.57
N ALA A 293 1.85 39.56 1.58
CA ALA A 293 1.60 40.23 0.28
C ALA A 293 1.36 39.28 -0.92
N HIS A 294 1.68 37.98 -0.82
CA HIS A 294 1.59 37.04 -1.94
C HIS A 294 0.18 36.52 -2.30
N CYS A 295 -0.88 37.04 -1.68
CA CYS A 295 -2.26 36.72 -2.05
C CYS A 295 -2.82 37.60 -3.20
N LYS A 296 -1.97 38.30 -3.98
CA LYS A 296 -2.40 39.26 -5.01
C LYS A 296 -2.17 38.87 -6.48
N PHE A 297 -1.60 37.69 -6.77
CA PHE A 297 -1.45 37.20 -8.16
C PHE A 297 -2.40 36.05 -8.52
N LEU A 298 -3.44 35.83 -7.70
CA LEU A 298 -4.58 34.98 -8.06
C LEU A 298 -5.64 35.79 -8.84
N PRO A 299 -6.38 35.18 -9.79
CA PRO A 299 -7.32 35.87 -10.68
C PRO A 299 -8.32 36.74 -9.91
N THR A 300 -8.64 37.90 -10.49
CA THR A 300 -9.30 39.00 -9.77
C THR A 300 -10.72 38.66 -9.30
N ARG A 301 -11.17 39.39 -8.27
CA ARG A 301 -12.48 39.23 -7.59
C ARG A 301 -13.70 39.19 -8.53
N LYS A 302 -13.59 39.71 -9.76
CA LYS A 302 -14.64 39.64 -10.80
C LYS A 302 -14.78 38.25 -11.43
N GLU A 303 -13.70 37.49 -11.51
CA GLU A 303 -13.69 36.14 -12.11
C GLU A 303 -14.22 35.09 -11.12
N ARG A 304 -13.99 35.29 -9.82
CA ARG A 304 -14.59 34.46 -8.75
C ARG A 304 -16.09 34.69 -8.57
N ALA A 305 -16.58 35.89 -8.84
CA ALA A 305 -18.01 36.23 -8.70
C ALA A 305 -18.91 35.52 -9.74
N LEU A 306 -18.35 35.04 -10.86
CA LEU A 306 -19.12 34.32 -11.88
C LEU A 306 -19.27 32.82 -11.54
N ALA A 307 -18.27 32.22 -10.88
CA ALA A 307 -18.30 30.81 -10.45
C ALA A 307 -19.11 30.58 -9.17
N GLN A 308 -19.31 31.62 -8.34
CA GLN A 308 -19.98 31.51 -7.04
C GLN A 308 -21.51 31.67 -7.10
N ARG A 309 -22.06 32.03 -8.27
CA ARG A 309 -23.52 32.14 -8.50
C ARG A 309 -24.24 30.81 -8.77
N GLN A 310 -23.53 29.68 -8.81
CA GLN A 310 -24.12 28.34 -9.00
C GLN A 310 -24.10 27.45 -7.74
N ARG A 311 -23.64 27.96 -6.58
CA ARG A 311 -23.56 27.17 -5.33
C ARG A 311 -24.04 27.94 -4.10
N SER A 312 -25.28 28.41 -4.13
CA SER A 312 -25.94 28.96 -2.94
C SER A 312 -27.40 28.53 -2.89
N ASN A 313 -27.64 27.37 -2.28
CA ASN A 313 -28.83 27.10 -1.49
C ASN A 313 -28.50 25.93 -0.56
N LEU A 314 -28.13 26.28 0.68
CA LEU A 314 -28.44 25.56 1.93
C LEU A 314 -27.76 26.35 3.06
N VAL A 315 -28.55 27.24 3.65
CA VAL A 315 -28.27 27.96 4.89
C VAL A 315 -28.90 27.15 6.01
N LEU A 316 -28.20 26.93 7.12
CA LEU A 316 -28.74 27.07 8.48
C LEU A 316 -27.59 27.40 9.47
N ASN A 317 -27.94 28.17 10.50
CA ASN A 317 -27.17 29.15 11.26
C ASN A 317 -26.26 28.61 12.41
N PRO A 318 -25.39 29.47 13.00
CA PRO A 318 -24.33 29.13 13.97
C PRO A 318 -24.78 29.14 15.46
N PRO A 319 -23.91 28.68 16.40
CA PRO A 319 -24.25 28.55 17.81
C PRO A 319 -24.09 29.85 18.61
N LEU A 320 -24.95 30.04 19.61
CA LEU A 320 -24.85 31.08 20.64
C LEU A 320 -24.26 30.49 21.92
N THR A 321 -23.20 31.13 22.42
CA THR A 321 -22.68 30.97 23.78
C THR A 321 -23.34 32.00 24.71
N ARG A 322 -23.69 31.58 25.93
CA ARG A 322 -23.62 32.43 27.13
C ARG A 322 -23.76 31.62 28.43
N GLU A 323 -22.86 31.92 29.36
CA GLU A 323 -22.77 31.44 30.74
C GLU A 323 -23.93 31.93 31.62
N SER A 324 -24.24 31.15 32.67
CA SER A 324 -24.50 31.70 34.01
C SER A 324 -24.43 30.62 35.10
N ASN A 325 -23.59 30.88 36.10
CA ASN A 325 -23.48 30.21 37.41
C ASN A 325 -24.80 30.07 38.17
N ARG A 326 -24.94 28.99 38.95
CA ARG A 326 -25.56 28.99 40.31
C ARG A 326 -25.18 27.73 41.12
N ASN A 327 -24.73 27.99 42.35
CA ASN A 327 -24.35 27.05 43.41
C ASN A 327 -25.57 26.37 44.08
N ASN A 328 -25.39 25.14 44.57
CA ASN A 328 -25.65 24.62 45.94
C ASN A 328 -25.88 23.10 45.90
N VAL A 329 -25.00 22.26 46.46
CA VAL A 329 -24.82 21.83 47.88
C VAL A 329 -25.64 20.58 48.25
N ALA A 330 -24.88 19.61 48.82
CA ALA A 330 -25.24 18.48 49.69
C ALA A 330 -25.66 17.14 49.09
N GLY A 331 -24.98 16.08 49.55
CA GLY A 331 -25.50 14.71 49.52
C GLY A 331 -24.46 13.58 49.36
N GLN A 332 -23.48 13.47 50.26
CA GLN A 332 -22.80 12.19 50.47
C GLN A 332 -23.78 11.19 51.10
N THR A 333 -24.08 10.09 50.41
CA THR A 333 -24.40 8.82 51.06
C THR A 333 -23.93 7.66 50.18
N SER A 334 -23.00 6.89 50.74
CA SER A 334 -22.64 5.54 50.31
C SER A 334 -23.85 4.62 50.28
N ASN A 335 -23.99 3.81 49.24
CA ASN A 335 -24.32 2.40 49.42
C ASN A 335 -24.05 1.57 48.16
N SER A 336 -23.28 0.52 48.37
CA SER A 336 -23.03 -0.57 47.44
C SER A 336 -24.31 -1.36 47.18
N THR A 337 -24.61 -1.66 45.93
CA THR A 337 -25.22 -2.93 45.55
C THR A 337 -24.99 -3.19 44.07
N ARG A 338 -24.22 -4.25 43.80
CA ARG A 338 -24.02 -4.84 42.48
C ARG A 338 -25.36 -5.32 41.94
N ASN A 339 -25.73 -4.87 40.74
CA ASN A 339 -26.61 -5.59 39.85
C ASN A 339 -25.91 -5.68 38.48
N THR A 340 -25.24 -6.81 38.27
CA THR A 340 -24.70 -7.22 36.96
C THR A 340 -25.85 -7.79 36.13
N THR A 341 -26.54 -6.93 35.39
CA THR A 341 -27.22 -7.34 34.16
C THR A 341 -26.21 -7.24 33.03
N SER A 342 -25.85 -8.38 32.44
CA SER A 342 -25.04 -8.46 31.22
C SER A 342 -25.80 -7.79 30.07
N ARG A 343 -25.58 -6.50 29.86
CA ARG A 343 -25.86 -5.87 28.58
C ARG A 343 -24.83 -6.42 27.60
N SER A 344 -25.28 -7.15 26.59
CA SER A 344 -24.50 -7.40 25.37
C SER A 344 -24.04 -6.05 24.83
N PHE A 345 -22.76 -5.73 25.01
CA PHE A 345 -22.16 -4.55 24.40
C PHE A 345 -22.03 -4.85 22.91
N GLU A 346 -22.90 -4.25 22.10
CA GLU A 346 -22.78 -4.33 20.65
C GLU A 346 -21.55 -3.51 20.21
N VAL A 347 -20.57 -4.16 19.60
CA VAL A 347 -19.33 -3.52 19.14
C VAL A 347 -19.64 -2.81 17.82
N THR A 348 -19.72 -1.48 17.85
CA THR A 348 -19.90 -0.64 16.66
C THR A 348 -18.60 0.10 16.31
N PRO A 349 -18.41 0.54 15.05
CA PRO A 349 -17.27 1.39 14.68
C PRO A 349 -17.12 2.63 15.58
N GLU A 350 -18.27 3.18 15.98
CA GLU A 350 -18.35 4.34 16.88
C GLU A 350 -17.92 4.02 18.30
N ASN A 351 -18.25 2.83 18.82
CA ASN A 351 -17.85 2.39 20.17
C ASN A 351 -16.35 2.07 20.25
N ILE A 352 -15.73 1.57 19.18
CA ILE A 352 -14.27 1.38 19.09
C ILE A 352 -13.54 2.73 19.16
N LEU A 353 -14.11 3.77 18.56
CA LEU A 353 -13.53 5.11 18.50
C LEU A 353 -13.99 6.04 19.64
N ARG A 354 -15.00 5.66 20.45
CA ARG A 354 -15.51 6.43 21.60
C ARG A 354 -15.06 5.80 22.92
N GLY A 355 -13.76 5.88 23.21
CA GLY A 355 -13.26 5.71 24.57
C GLY A 355 -13.62 6.94 25.42
N HIS A 356 -13.83 6.75 26.73
CA HIS A 356 -13.90 7.87 27.67
C HIS A 356 -12.60 8.71 27.59
N ARG A 357 -12.71 10.05 27.56
CA ARG A 357 -11.56 10.97 27.65
C ARG A 357 -10.78 10.65 28.92
N THR A 358 -9.64 9.96 28.78
CA THR A 358 -8.83 9.54 29.94
C THR A 358 -7.63 10.43 30.18
N PHE A 359 -7.16 11.19 29.18
CA PHE A 359 -5.92 11.95 29.29
C PHE A 359 -5.81 13.04 28.20
N ALA A 360 -5.19 14.18 28.52
CA ALA A 360 -4.84 15.22 27.55
C ALA A 360 -3.39 14.99 27.07
N TRP A 361 -3.21 14.64 25.80
CA TRP A 361 -1.89 14.50 25.19
C TRP A 361 -1.34 15.88 24.80
N GLU A 362 -0.20 16.27 25.37
CA GLU A 362 0.58 17.45 24.96
C GLU A 362 2.00 16.97 24.61
N PRO A 363 2.53 17.32 23.43
CA PRO A 363 3.90 16.94 23.06
C PRO A 363 4.91 17.74 23.89
N GLU A 364 5.87 17.05 24.53
CA GLU A 364 7.06 17.68 25.08
C GLU A 364 8.02 18.07 23.93
N ASP A 365 8.69 19.21 24.10
CA ASP A 365 9.64 19.92 23.23
C ASP A 365 10.24 19.11 22.04
N PRO A 366 10.17 19.57 20.77
CA PRO A 366 10.60 18.84 19.58
C PRO A 366 12.14 18.78 19.38
N THR A 367 12.88 18.35 20.39
CA THR A 367 14.28 17.94 20.24
C THR A 367 14.35 16.49 19.75
N ASN A 368 14.16 16.24 18.44
CA ASN A 368 14.60 15.10 17.60
C ASN A 368 14.81 13.67 18.19
N HIS A 369 14.27 13.31 19.36
CA HIS A 369 14.49 12.03 20.03
C HIS A 369 13.17 11.27 20.13
N LEU A 370 13.16 9.99 19.73
CA LEU A 370 11.97 9.13 19.75
C LEU A 370 11.29 9.06 21.13
N GLU A 371 12.04 9.27 22.21
CA GLU A 371 11.57 9.23 23.61
C GLU A 371 10.63 10.39 23.95
N SER A 372 10.69 11.53 23.25
CA SER A 372 9.78 12.66 23.50
C SER A 372 8.38 12.45 22.90
N LEU A 373 8.19 11.40 22.09
CA LEU A 373 6.92 11.14 21.39
C LEU A 373 5.88 10.45 22.27
N TYR A 374 6.26 9.94 23.45
CA TYR A 374 5.35 9.17 24.30
C TYR A 374 5.63 9.35 25.79
N SER A 375 4.57 9.27 26.60
CA SER A 375 4.67 9.11 28.04
C SER A 375 4.63 7.63 28.43
N ALA A 376 5.11 7.29 29.64
CA ALA A 376 5.03 5.92 30.17
C ALA A 376 3.57 5.41 30.25
N GLN A 377 2.61 6.30 30.52
CA GLN A 377 1.18 5.97 30.58
C GLN A 377 0.63 5.63 29.19
N LEU A 378 0.98 6.45 28.19
CA LEU A 378 0.60 6.21 26.80
C LEU A 378 1.20 4.89 26.30
N LEU A 379 2.48 4.66 26.59
CA LEU A 379 3.18 3.44 26.19
C LEU A 379 2.58 2.19 26.86
N SER A 380 2.22 2.26 28.15
CA SER A 380 1.55 1.13 28.83
C SER A 380 0.24 0.76 28.15
N LYS A 381 -0.58 1.76 27.79
CA LYS A 381 -1.83 1.54 27.04
C LYS A 381 -1.57 0.97 25.64
N ALA A 382 -0.52 1.43 24.97
CA ALA A 382 -0.09 0.90 23.67
C ALA A 382 0.29 -0.59 23.77
N VAL A 383 1.05 -0.96 24.79
CA VAL A 383 1.46 -2.35 25.04
C VAL A 383 0.24 -3.22 25.36
N ASP A 384 -0.72 -2.74 26.15
CA ASP A 384 -1.98 -3.45 26.40
C ASP A 384 -2.73 -3.77 25.10
N LEU A 385 -2.91 -2.75 24.25
CA LEU A 385 -3.57 -2.89 22.95
C LEU A 385 -2.80 -3.80 22.00
N PHE A 386 -1.46 -3.79 22.05
CA PHE A 386 -0.63 -4.68 21.25
C PHE A 386 -0.91 -6.14 21.58
N PHE A 387 -0.81 -6.51 22.86
CA PHE A 387 -1.03 -7.90 23.29
C PHE A 387 -2.48 -8.34 23.14
N HIS A 388 -3.43 -7.41 23.17
CA HIS A 388 -4.83 -7.71 22.94
C HIS A 388 -5.17 -7.99 21.47
N HIS A 389 -4.68 -7.18 20.53
CA HIS A 389 -5.10 -7.27 19.13
C HIS A 389 -4.14 -8.03 18.21
N PHE A 390 -2.84 -8.05 18.51
CA PHE A 390 -1.81 -8.47 17.55
C PHE A 390 -0.99 -9.68 17.96
N TYR A 391 -0.80 -9.90 19.26
CA TYR A 391 0.07 -10.97 19.75
C TYR A 391 -0.41 -12.38 19.39
N THR A 392 -1.74 -12.57 19.34
CA THR A 392 -2.37 -13.84 18.98
C THR A 392 -2.42 -14.09 17.46
N ASP A 393 -2.05 -13.09 16.65
CA ASP A 393 -1.92 -13.16 15.19
C ASP A 393 -0.50 -13.65 14.79
N LEU A 394 0.07 -13.11 13.71
CA LEU A 394 1.43 -13.38 13.24
C LEU A 394 2.55 -12.68 14.04
N LEU A 395 2.25 -11.86 15.07
CA LEU A 395 3.23 -11.03 15.79
C LEU A 395 3.54 -11.54 17.20
N PHE A 396 3.95 -12.81 17.30
CA PHE A 396 4.06 -13.53 18.58
C PHE A 396 5.49 -13.65 19.15
N SER A 397 6.40 -12.79 18.72
CA SER A 397 7.82 -12.88 19.10
C SER A 397 8.22 -12.09 20.35
N LEU A 398 7.34 -11.21 20.84
CA LEU A 398 7.62 -10.36 21.99
C LEU A 398 7.22 -11.04 23.30
N HIS A 399 8.15 -11.14 24.25
CA HIS A 399 7.88 -11.70 25.57
C HIS A 399 7.05 -10.73 26.44
N GLU A 400 5.76 -11.04 26.64
CA GLU A 400 4.78 -10.15 27.28
C GLU A 400 5.23 -9.59 28.65
N PRO A 401 5.67 -10.41 29.62
CA PRO A 401 6.11 -9.91 30.92
C PRO A 401 7.26 -8.90 30.81
N SER A 402 8.26 -9.18 29.98
CA SER A 402 9.41 -8.30 29.78
C SER A 402 9.02 -6.99 29.13
N ILE A 403 8.22 -7.02 28.05
CA ILE A 403 7.78 -5.80 27.37
C ILE A 403 6.95 -4.91 28.31
N ARG A 404 6.03 -5.51 29.07
CA ARG A 404 5.21 -4.77 30.04
C ARG A 404 6.04 -4.18 31.17
N SER A 405 7.01 -4.93 31.69
CA SER A 405 7.92 -4.44 32.73
C SER A 405 8.75 -3.27 32.20
N ASN A 406 9.41 -3.46 31.05
CA ASN A 406 10.28 -2.46 30.44
C ASN A 406 9.53 -1.18 30.04
N ALA A 407 8.27 -1.30 29.61
CA ALA A 407 7.42 -0.15 29.33
C ALA A 407 7.08 0.66 30.58
N LYS A 408 6.91 -0.01 31.74
CA LYS A 408 6.66 0.65 33.03
C LYS A 408 7.91 1.27 33.64
N THR A 409 9.07 0.62 33.48
CA THR A 409 10.36 1.10 34.02
C THR A 409 11.06 2.11 33.12
N GLY A 410 10.58 2.31 31.88
CA GLY A 410 11.22 3.19 30.90
C GLY A 410 12.43 2.57 30.22
N GLU A 411 12.66 1.26 30.38
CA GLU A 411 13.79 0.53 29.80
C GLU A 411 13.50 -0.01 28.38
N LEU A 412 12.25 0.12 27.91
CA LEU A 412 11.89 -0.31 26.56
C LEU A 412 12.57 0.57 25.52
N LYS A 413 13.24 -0.06 24.54
CA LYS A 413 13.95 0.68 23.50
C LYS A 413 13.01 1.60 22.72
N PRO A 414 13.39 2.87 22.48
CA PRO A 414 12.49 3.85 21.85
C PRO A 414 11.99 3.43 20.47
N ILE A 415 12.85 2.79 19.68
CA ILE A 415 12.46 2.22 18.37
C ILE A 415 11.30 1.23 18.50
N LEU A 416 11.33 0.33 19.49
CA LEU A 416 10.28 -0.66 19.67
C LEU A 416 9.02 -0.02 20.26
N ALA A 417 9.17 0.93 21.18
CA ALA A 417 8.06 1.69 21.76
C ALA A 417 7.26 2.45 20.69
N VAL A 418 7.95 3.19 19.82
CA VAL A 418 7.32 3.96 18.73
C VAL A 418 6.74 3.03 17.66
N ALA A 419 7.36 1.87 17.38
CA ALA A 419 6.77 0.87 16.48
C ALA A 419 5.44 0.30 17.01
N ILE A 420 5.37 0.01 18.32
CA ILE A 420 4.14 -0.44 18.97
C ILE A 420 3.06 0.66 18.87
N LEU A 421 3.42 1.94 19.06
CA LEU A 421 2.51 3.06 18.90
C LEU A 421 2.03 3.24 17.45
N ALA A 422 2.91 3.13 16.46
CA ALA A 422 2.56 3.19 15.04
C ALA A 422 1.51 2.13 14.65
N LEU A 423 1.52 0.98 15.32
CA LEU A 423 0.56 -0.08 15.11
C LEU A 423 -0.73 0.11 15.94
N THR A 424 -0.64 0.57 17.19
CA THR A 424 -1.76 0.57 18.15
C THR A 424 -2.51 1.89 18.26
N ALA A 425 -1.95 3.02 17.78
CA ALA A 425 -2.59 4.33 17.82
C ALA A 425 -3.98 4.36 17.17
N ARG A 426 -4.26 3.45 16.22
CA ARG A 426 -5.58 3.28 15.58
C ARG A 426 -6.70 2.88 16.55
N PHE A 427 -6.35 2.33 17.70
CA PHE A 427 -7.27 1.93 18.76
C PHE A 427 -7.27 2.92 19.94
N MET A 428 -6.72 4.12 19.73
CA MET A 428 -6.63 5.17 20.76
C MET A 428 -7.43 6.41 20.35
N PRO A 429 -8.71 6.49 20.77
CA PRO A 429 -9.60 7.61 20.50
C PRO A 429 -8.97 8.99 20.69
N ASP A 430 -8.26 9.19 21.81
CA ASP A 430 -7.64 10.47 22.16
C ASP A 430 -6.60 10.90 21.10
N LEU A 431 -5.79 9.96 20.60
CA LEU A 431 -4.81 10.23 19.54
C LEU A 431 -5.47 10.43 18.17
N VAL A 432 -6.52 9.66 17.88
CA VAL A 432 -7.29 9.79 16.64
C VAL A 432 -7.97 11.15 16.56
N GLU A 433 -8.58 11.63 17.65
CA GLU A 433 -9.16 12.96 17.77
C GLU A 433 -8.09 14.04 17.58
N TYR A 434 -6.95 13.91 18.26
CA TYR A 434 -5.85 14.87 18.18
C TYR A 434 -5.27 15.00 16.75
N HIS A 435 -5.01 13.88 16.07
CA HIS A 435 -4.43 13.88 14.72
C HIS A 435 -5.48 13.99 13.61
N GLY A 436 -6.77 14.06 13.97
CA GLY A 436 -7.92 14.24 13.07
C GLY A 436 -8.33 12.99 12.28
N SER A 437 -7.52 11.93 12.25
CA SER A 437 -7.88 10.65 11.65
C SER A 437 -7.03 9.50 12.19
N VAL A 438 -7.54 8.26 12.08
CA VAL A 438 -6.80 7.03 12.42
C VAL A 438 -5.48 6.95 11.67
N GLN A 439 -5.51 7.26 10.38
CA GLN A 439 -4.33 7.16 9.52
C GLN A 439 -3.25 8.16 9.93
N ASN A 440 -3.62 9.41 10.22
CA ASN A 440 -2.68 10.43 10.67
C ASN A 440 -2.06 10.08 12.02
N ALA A 441 -2.84 9.56 12.96
CA ALA A 441 -2.35 9.16 14.28
C ALA A 441 -1.28 8.05 14.17
N CYS A 442 -1.54 7.03 13.35
CA CYS A 442 -0.55 5.97 13.11
C CYS A 442 0.66 6.46 12.30
N ASP A 443 0.43 7.24 11.24
CA ASP A 443 1.51 7.72 10.37
C ASP A 443 2.44 8.70 11.09
N TYR A 444 1.97 9.42 12.12
CA TYR A 444 2.82 10.25 12.97
C TYR A 444 3.97 9.45 13.59
N PHE A 445 3.65 8.35 14.29
CA PHE A 445 4.67 7.47 14.89
C PHE A 445 5.44 6.70 13.82
N ALA A 446 4.76 6.22 12.77
CA ALA A 446 5.41 5.47 11.69
C ALA A 446 6.46 6.32 10.95
N ASN A 447 6.19 7.61 10.71
CA ASN A 447 7.13 8.54 10.10
C ASN A 447 8.38 8.73 10.98
N ALA A 448 8.19 8.89 12.29
CA ALA A 448 9.29 9.11 13.23
C ALA A 448 10.27 7.94 13.26
N ILE A 449 9.78 6.70 13.37
CA ILE A 449 10.64 5.53 13.42
C ILE A 449 11.31 5.20 12.08
N ARG A 450 10.66 5.51 10.94
CA ARG A 450 11.25 5.25 9.62
C ARG A 450 12.56 5.99 9.42
N ALA A 451 12.64 7.24 9.88
CA ALA A 451 13.87 8.03 9.79
C ALA A 451 15.02 7.31 10.52
N GLU A 452 14.77 6.81 11.73
CA GLU A 452 15.75 6.10 12.54
C GLU A 452 16.19 4.77 11.91
N LEU A 453 15.24 3.98 11.41
CA LEU A 453 15.54 2.69 10.79
C LEU A 453 16.37 2.80 9.50
N ILE A 454 16.25 3.92 8.78
CA ILE A 454 17.07 4.21 7.60
C ILE A 454 18.49 4.61 8.01
N LEU A 455 18.62 5.47 9.03
CA LEU A 455 19.92 5.97 9.49
C LEU A 455 20.83 4.87 10.02
N GLU A 456 20.27 3.84 10.63
CA GLU A 456 21.04 2.73 11.22
C GLU A 456 20.78 1.37 10.55
N ALA A 457 20.55 1.38 9.23
CA ALA A 457 20.25 0.17 8.45
C ALA A 457 21.38 -0.87 8.43
N ASP A 458 22.63 -0.45 8.67
CA ASP A 458 23.84 -1.29 8.72
C ASP A 458 24.08 -1.98 10.07
N LYS A 459 23.32 -1.61 11.11
CA LYS A 459 23.44 -2.14 12.48
C LYS A 459 22.18 -2.91 12.88
N PRO A 460 21.96 -4.14 12.39
CA PRO A 460 20.75 -4.88 12.73
C PRO A 460 20.73 -5.26 14.21
N SER A 461 19.54 -5.27 14.81
CA SER A 461 19.29 -5.74 16.18
C SER A 461 17.93 -6.43 16.25
N LEU A 462 17.69 -7.24 17.29
CA LEU A 462 16.41 -7.92 17.45
C LEU A 462 15.25 -6.91 17.58
N ASP A 463 15.46 -5.81 18.30
CA ASP A 463 14.48 -4.73 18.44
C ASP A 463 14.16 -4.03 17.11
N LYS A 464 15.16 -3.84 16.23
CA LYS A 464 14.94 -3.28 14.89
C LYS A 464 14.16 -4.23 14.00
N ILE A 465 14.45 -5.52 14.07
CA ILE A 465 13.71 -6.56 13.34
C ILE A 465 12.25 -6.57 13.79
N HIS A 466 12.01 -6.56 15.11
CA HIS A 466 10.66 -6.42 15.66
C HIS A 466 9.98 -5.15 15.16
N SER A 467 10.66 -4.01 15.24
CA SER A 467 10.13 -2.71 14.81
C SER A 467 9.76 -2.69 13.32
N LEU A 468 10.62 -3.24 12.45
CA LEU A 468 10.35 -3.41 11.02
C LEU A 468 9.16 -4.33 10.75
N LEU A 469 9.01 -5.40 11.53
CA LEU A 469 7.89 -6.33 11.41
C LEU A 469 6.56 -5.67 11.79
N LEU A 470 6.54 -4.87 12.87
CA LEU A 470 5.35 -4.08 13.26
C LEU A 470 4.99 -3.03 12.19
N LEU A 471 6.00 -2.33 11.66
CA LEU A 471 5.81 -1.39 10.55
C LEU A 471 5.30 -2.08 9.29
N THR A 472 5.79 -3.28 8.99
CA THR A 472 5.32 -4.07 7.84
C THR A 472 3.81 -4.27 7.91
N LEU A 473 3.28 -4.71 9.06
CA LEU A 473 1.84 -4.88 9.24
C LEU A 473 1.08 -3.55 9.14
N HIS A 474 1.62 -2.49 9.73
CA HIS A 474 1.04 -1.14 9.63
C HIS A 474 0.94 -0.68 8.16
N GLU A 475 2.02 -0.77 7.38
CA GLU A 475 2.05 -0.35 5.98
C GLU A 475 1.11 -1.22 5.13
N TRP A 476 1.08 -2.52 5.38
CA TRP A 476 0.22 -3.44 4.65
C TRP A 476 -1.25 -3.14 4.89
N GLY A 477 -1.67 -3.05 6.15
CA GLY A 477 -3.06 -2.72 6.48
C GLY A 477 -3.47 -1.29 6.14
N SER A 478 -2.51 -0.37 5.93
CA SER A 478 -2.75 0.97 5.39
C SER A 478 -2.87 1.00 3.86
N GLY A 479 -2.88 -0.16 3.20
CA GLY A 479 -3.02 -0.27 1.74
C GLY A 479 -1.73 0.02 0.97
N ARG A 480 -0.56 0.04 1.63
CA ARG A 480 0.74 0.38 1.02
C ARG A 480 1.59 -0.89 0.82
N GLY A 481 1.04 -1.84 0.07
CA GLY A 481 1.59 -3.19 -0.14
C GLY A 481 3.05 -3.22 -0.59
N ALA A 482 3.43 -2.40 -1.58
CA ALA A 482 4.83 -2.30 -2.03
C ALA A 482 5.80 -1.87 -0.92
N ARG A 483 5.42 -0.91 -0.06
CA ARG A 483 6.27 -0.46 1.04
C ARG A 483 6.41 -1.53 2.12
N ALA A 484 5.30 -2.18 2.46
CA ALA A 484 5.31 -3.32 3.36
C ALA A 484 6.24 -4.43 2.84
N TRP A 485 6.22 -4.71 1.53
CA TRP A 485 7.11 -5.69 0.90
C TRP A 485 8.59 -5.33 1.03
N VAL A 486 8.94 -4.05 0.91
CA VAL A 486 10.31 -3.58 1.17
C VAL A 486 10.71 -3.81 2.62
N TYR A 487 9.82 -3.51 3.58
CA TYR A 487 10.10 -3.65 5.00
C TYR A 487 10.24 -5.10 5.44
N ILE A 488 9.40 -6.02 4.94
CA ILE A 488 9.59 -7.45 5.24
C ILE A 488 10.90 -7.97 4.63
N GLY A 489 11.28 -7.53 3.43
CA GLY A 489 12.58 -7.85 2.84
C GLY A 489 13.77 -7.28 3.64
N ALA A 490 13.63 -6.08 4.21
CA ALA A 490 14.63 -5.49 5.11
C ALA A 490 14.73 -6.26 6.43
N CYS A 491 13.60 -6.70 6.98
CA CYS A 491 13.51 -7.56 8.16
C CYS A 491 14.29 -8.87 7.95
N ILE A 492 14.05 -9.54 6.83
CA ILE A 492 14.71 -10.80 6.46
C ILE A 492 16.22 -10.61 6.31
N ARG A 493 16.64 -9.60 5.55
CA ARG A 493 18.08 -9.31 5.37
C ARG A 493 18.77 -8.95 6.68
N SER A 494 18.12 -8.18 7.55
CA SER A 494 18.64 -7.84 8.88
C SER A 494 18.81 -9.08 9.76
N ALA A 495 17.85 -9.99 9.71
CA ALA A 495 17.87 -11.23 10.48
C ALA A 495 18.96 -12.21 10.00
N LEU A 496 19.19 -12.28 8.67
CA LEU A 496 20.32 -13.01 8.06
C LEU A 496 21.67 -12.40 8.46
N LEU A 497 21.78 -11.07 8.49
CA LEU A 497 22.99 -10.35 8.87
C LEU A 497 23.35 -10.54 10.35
N LEU A 498 22.36 -10.57 11.24
CA LEU A 498 22.52 -10.95 12.65
C LEU A 498 22.94 -12.42 12.85
N ARG A 499 22.99 -13.23 11.77
CA ARG A 499 23.23 -14.67 11.81
C ARG A 499 22.29 -15.39 12.77
N THR A 500 21.07 -14.87 12.90
CA THR A 500 20.03 -15.40 13.79
C THR A 500 19.71 -16.87 13.48
N PHE A 501 20.09 -17.36 12.30
CA PHE A 501 19.65 -18.63 11.72
C PHE A 501 20.77 -19.62 11.35
N ARG A 502 22.03 -19.40 11.81
CA ARG A 502 23.14 -20.30 11.40
C ARG A 502 22.96 -21.73 11.91
N LYS A 503 23.12 -22.70 10.99
CA LYS A 503 23.44 -24.10 11.28
C LYS A 503 24.62 -24.18 12.26
N GLN A 504 24.59 -25.18 13.15
CA GLN A 504 25.80 -25.70 13.78
C GLN A 504 26.77 -26.19 12.68
N THR A 505 27.59 -25.30 12.13
CA THR A 505 28.73 -25.69 11.29
C THR A 505 29.90 -26.10 12.20
N PRO A 506 30.62 -27.19 11.90
CA PRO A 506 31.76 -27.67 12.71
C PRO A 506 32.90 -26.65 12.91
N LEU A 507 32.95 -25.60 12.09
CA LEU A 507 34.01 -24.59 12.04
C LEU A 507 33.63 -23.26 12.74
N ALA A 508 32.42 -23.13 13.28
CA ALA A 508 32.08 -21.99 14.14
C ALA A 508 32.45 -22.35 15.60
N PRO A 509 33.04 -21.42 16.39
CA PRO A 509 33.25 -21.68 17.81
C PRO A 509 31.91 -22.09 18.44
N PRO A 510 31.87 -23.16 19.23
CA PRO A 510 30.61 -23.71 19.67
C PRO A 510 29.89 -22.71 20.57
N PHE A 511 28.61 -22.46 20.30
CA PHE A 511 27.65 -21.94 21.29
C PHE A 511 27.36 -23.01 22.38
N ASN A 512 28.38 -23.78 22.80
CA ASN A 512 28.31 -24.80 23.85
C ASN A 512 28.47 -24.18 25.24
N LYS A 513 27.99 -22.94 25.44
CA LYS A 513 27.59 -22.58 26.80
C LYS A 513 26.13 -23.03 26.91
N PRO A 514 25.79 -24.02 27.76
CA PRO A 514 24.40 -24.29 28.03
C PRO A 514 23.73 -22.97 28.42
N LEU A 515 22.56 -22.68 27.84
CA LEU A 515 21.75 -21.53 28.27
C LEU A 515 21.38 -21.78 29.73
N GLU A 516 22.07 -21.10 30.64
CA GLU A 516 22.05 -21.40 32.07
C GLU A 516 20.88 -20.69 32.73
N THR A 517 20.47 -19.53 32.20
CA THR A 517 19.42 -18.70 32.80
C THR A 517 18.11 -18.74 32.01
N PRO A 518 16.95 -18.53 32.67
CA PRO A 518 15.66 -18.34 31.99
C PRO A 518 15.69 -17.18 30.98
N GLU A 519 16.39 -16.08 31.29
CA GLU A 519 16.47 -14.89 30.44
C GLU A 519 17.18 -15.18 29.12
N GLU A 520 18.29 -15.93 29.16
CA GLU A 520 19.02 -16.37 27.96
C GLU A 520 18.13 -17.23 27.05
N ARG A 521 17.31 -18.11 27.64
CA ARG A 521 16.37 -18.96 26.91
C ARG A 521 15.24 -18.15 26.27
N ILE A 522 14.69 -17.17 26.99
CA ILE A 522 13.64 -16.27 26.47
C ILE A 522 14.14 -15.51 25.25
N VAL A 523 15.37 -14.99 25.29
CA VAL A 523 15.96 -14.28 24.14
C VAL A 523 16.12 -15.20 22.94
N GLU A 524 16.56 -16.44 23.15
CA GLU A 524 16.71 -17.41 22.06
C GLU A 524 15.36 -17.85 21.46
N GLU A 525 14.36 -18.13 22.29
CA GLU A 525 13.01 -18.42 21.81
C GLU A 525 12.40 -17.21 21.08
N SER A 526 12.68 -15.98 21.52
CA SER A 526 12.26 -14.76 20.81
C SER A 526 12.86 -14.67 19.40
N ARG A 527 14.12 -15.11 19.21
CA ARG A 527 14.77 -15.21 17.88
C ARG A 527 14.08 -16.24 16.98
N ILE A 528 13.73 -17.40 17.53
CA ILE A 528 12.97 -18.43 16.79
C ILE A 528 11.60 -17.88 16.40
N ARG A 529 10.89 -17.26 17.33
CA ARG A 529 9.56 -16.70 17.08
C ARG A 529 9.57 -15.55 16.09
N VAL A 530 10.60 -14.68 16.11
CA VAL A 530 10.70 -13.59 15.13
C VAL A 530 10.94 -14.11 13.71
N PHE A 531 11.74 -15.18 13.56
CA PHE A 531 11.92 -15.85 12.27
C PHE A 531 10.60 -16.30 11.67
N TRP A 532 9.82 -17.02 12.48
CA TRP A 532 8.53 -17.54 12.04
C TRP A 532 7.54 -16.41 11.79
N SER A 533 7.44 -15.42 12.68
CA SER A 533 6.56 -14.26 12.51
C SER A 533 6.85 -13.53 11.19
N MET A 534 8.12 -13.29 10.88
CA MET A 534 8.57 -12.69 9.63
C MET A 534 8.27 -13.57 8.41
N THR A 535 8.59 -14.86 8.48
CA THR A 535 8.32 -15.82 7.39
C THR A 535 6.83 -15.93 7.09
N LEU A 536 5.99 -16.03 8.13
CA LEU A 536 4.55 -16.11 7.97
C LEU A 536 3.97 -14.82 7.40
N MET A 537 4.44 -13.66 7.85
CA MET A 537 4.02 -12.35 7.31
C MET A 537 4.37 -12.23 5.83
N GLU A 538 5.59 -12.61 5.42
CA GLU A 538 5.99 -12.65 4.02
C GLU A 538 5.08 -13.58 3.21
N GLN A 539 4.79 -14.78 3.72
CA GLN A 539 3.93 -15.75 3.05
C GLN A 539 2.49 -15.26 2.88
N CYS A 540 1.95 -14.55 3.86
CA CYS A 540 0.63 -13.92 3.75
C CYS A 540 0.62 -12.71 2.79
N MET A 541 1.76 -12.05 2.56
CA MET A 541 1.86 -10.86 1.70
C MET A 541 2.27 -11.15 0.25
N ALA A 542 2.88 -12.30 0.00
CA ALA A 542 3.36 -12.75 -1.32
C ALA A 542 2.23 -13.24 -2.25
N ASN A 543 0.99 -12.82 -1.99
CA ASN A 543 -0.18 -13.21 -2.77
C ASN A 543 -0.27 -12.35 -4.04
N GLY A 544 -0.42 -13.00 -5.21
CA GLY A 544 -0.62 -12.34 -6.51
C GLY A 544 0.32 -12.85 -7.61
N LYS A 545 -0.08 -12.67 -8.88
CA LYS A 545 0.61 -13.22 -10.08
C LYS A 545 2.08 -12.73 -10.28
N HIS A 546 2.55 -11.77 -9.48
CA HIS A 546 3.79 -11.02 -9.76
C HIS A 546 4.83 -11.02 -8.63
N ARG A 547 4.60 -11.68 -7.49
CA ARG A 547 5.55 -11.71 -6.36
C ARG A 547 6.09 -13.13 -6.15
N SER A 548 7.35 -13.35 -6.51
CA SER A 548 8.03 -14.63 -6.29
C SER A 548 8.43 -14.79 -4.82
N HIS A 549 8.18 -15.95 -4.23
CA HIS A 549 8.70 -16.30 -2.91
C HIS A 549 10.18 -16.67 -2.98
N PRO A 550 11.04 -16.09 -2.14
CA PRO A 550 12.36 -16.65 -1.90
C PRO A 550 12.23 -18.00 -1.19
N THR A 551 12.83 -19.06 -1.74
CA THR A 551 13.00 -20.33 -1.03
C THR A 551 14.21 -20.23 -0.12
N TYR A 552 13.99 -20.06 1.18
CA TYR A 552 15.07 -20.11 2.16
C TYR A 552 15.40 -21.57 2.50
N ASP A 553 16.56 -22.04 2.04
CA ASP A 553 17.09 -23.37 2.39
C ASP A 553 17.25 -23.53 3.94
N GLU A 554 17.31 -22.40 4.65
CA GLU A 554 17.36 -22.32 6.12
C GLU A 554 16.04 -22.68 6.83
N GLN A 555 14.86 -22.62 6.18
CA GLN A 555 13.57 -22.95 6.83
C GLN A 555 13.49 -24.39 7.34
N ASN A 556 14.26 -25.30 6.75
CA ASN A 556 14.35 -26.70 7.19
C ASN A 556 15.31 -26.89 8.37
N SER A 557 16.05 -25.84 8.75
CA SER A 557 17.09 -25.86 9.77
C SER A 557 16.69 -25.14 11.07
N ILE A 558 15.58 -24.39 11.08
CA ILE A 558 15.09 -23.66 12.26
C ILE A 558 13.98 -24.45 12.97
N GLY A 559 14.11 -24.59 14.30
CA GLY A 559 13.12 -25.28 15.14
C GLY A 559 11.76 -24.56 15.16
N LYS A 560 10.68 -25.31 15.39
CA LYS A 560 9.35 -24.75 15.62
C LYS A 560 9.29 -24.09 17.02
N PRO A 561 8.50 -23.02 17.23
CA PRO A 561 8.38 -22.37 18.53
C PRO A 561 7.89 -23.31 19.63
N SER A 562 8.38 -23.12 20.86
CA SER A 562 7.93 -23.89 22.02
C SER A 562 6.52 -23.46 22.48
N PHE A 563 5.93 -24.19 23.43
CA PHE A 563 4.66 -23.84 24.05
C PHE A 563 4.71 -22.46 24.69
N GLU A 564 3.57 -21.76 24.70
CA GLU A 564 3.47 -20.41 25.26
C GLU A 564 3.90 -20.36 26.73
N GLU A 565 3.50 -21.35 27.52
CA GLU A 565 3.92 -21.48 28.93
C GLU A 565 5.44 -21.55 29.08
N ASN A 566 6.13 -22.31 28.23
CA ASN A 566 7.58 -22.43 28.30
C ASN A 566 8.29 -21.12 27.95
N PHE A 567 7.73 -20.35 27.02
CA PHE A 567 8.25 -19.04 26.66
C PHE A 567 8.09 -18.05 27.81
N LEU A 568 6.92 -18.03 28.46
CA LEU A 568 6.62 -17.13 29.58
C LEU A 568 7.52 -17.37 30.80
N TRP A 569 7.87 -18.62 31.08
CA TRP A 569 8.68 -18.98 32.25
C TRP A 569 10.17 -19.15 31.93
N GLY A 570 10.57 -19.04 30.66
CA GLY A 570 11.94 -19.34 30.24
C GLY A 570 12.35 -20.81 30.48
N THR A 571 11.40 -21.74 30.53
CA THR A 571 11.63 -23.16 30.82
C THR A 571 11.84 -23.99 29.53
N ILE A 572 12.25 -23.34 28.45
CA ILE A 572 12.43 -23.97 27.12
C ILE A 572 13.41 -25.16 27.23
N PRO A 573 13.00 -26.40 26.87
CA PRO A 573 13.85 -27.58 26.98
C PRO A 573 15.08 -27.48 26.08
N HIS A 574 16.25 -27.92 26.56
CA HIS A 574 17.50 -27.95 25.79
C HIS A 574 17.39 -28.79 24.49
N SER A 575 16.50 -29.78 24.43
CA SER A 575 16.24 -30.60 23.24
C SER A 575 15.53 -29.86 22.11
N THR A 576 14.91 -28.71 22.40
CA THR A 576 14.15 -27.89 21.42
C THR A 576 15.07 -26.92 20.65
N ILE A 577 16.27 -26.67 21.17
CA ILE A 577 17.25 -25.72 20.63
C ILE A 577 18.34 -26.53 19.92
N GLY A 578 18.25 -26.65 18.59
CA GLY A 578 19.35 -27.13 17.76
C GLY A 578 19.42 -28.63 17.44
N GLN A 579 18.40 -29.46 17.73
CA GLN A 579 18.34 -30.79 17.11
C GLN A 579 17.79 -30.70 15.68
N SER A 580 18.50 -31.31 14.74
CA SER A 580 18.00 -31.50 13.38
C SER A 580 16.73 -32.34 13.41
N TRP A 581 15.59 -31.74 13.12
CA TRP A 581 14.33 -32.43 12.90
C TRP A 581 14.38 -33.16 11.55
N GLN A 582 15.27 -34.14 11.42
CA GLN A 582 15.49 -34.91 10.19
C GLN A 582 14.43 -36.01 9.96
N ARG A 583 13.29 -36.03 10.69
CA ARG A 583 12.27 -37.09 10.54
C ARG A 583 10.80 -36.65 10.73
N GLU A 584 10.42 -35.44 10.29
CA GLU A 584 9.03 -35.20 9.88
C GLU A 584 9.03 -34.88 8.39
N SER A 585 8.82 -35.90 7.56
CA SER A 585 8.89 -35.83 6.09
C SER A 585 7.75 -35.03 5.43
N ALA A 586 7.03 -34.20 6.20
CA ALA A 586 6.09 -33.22 5.67
C ALA A 586 6.03 -31.99 6.60
N LEU A 587 6.64 -30.88 6.19
CA LEU A 587 6.61 -29.57 6.88
C LEU A 587 5.21 -28.95 7.06
N ASN A 588 4.18 -29.64 6.58
CA ASN A 588 2.77 -29.25 6.50
C ASN A 588 1.87 -30.06 7.46
N THR A 589 2.44 -30.92 8.32
CA THR A 589 1.69 -31.70 9.31
C THR A 589 1.93 -31.17 10.72
N CYS A 590 0.87 -31.14 11.54
CA CYS A 590 0.97 -30.94 12.98
C CYS A 590 0.95 -32.32 13.67
N GLY A 591 1.86 -32.56 14.62
CA GLY A 591 1.87 -33.77 15.45
C GLY A 591 1.21 -33.52 16.81
N SER A 592 0.86 -34.60 17.53
CA SER A 592 0.18 -34.56 18.84
C SER A 592 0.90 -33.75 19.93
N HIS A 593 2.21 -33.55 19.81
CA HIS A 593 3.05 -32.81 20.76
C HIS A 593 3.40 -31.39 20.31
N SER A 594 2.78 -30.89 19.25
CA SER A 594 3.09 -29.57 18.70
C SER A 594 2.50 -28.45 19.55
N SER A 595 3.24 -27.34 19.65
CA SER A 595 2.74 -26.10 20.25
C SER A 595 1.64 -25.45 19.41
N GLU A 596 0.90 -24.54 20.02
CA GLU A 596 -0.15 -23.75 19.36
C GLU A 596 0.42 -22.94 18.19
N LYS A 597 1.64 -22.40 18.36
CA LYS A 597 2.36 -21.64 17.34
C LYS A 597 2.91 -22.53 16.24
N ALA A 598 3.35 -23.76 16.56
CA ALA A 598 3.75 -24.76 15.58
C ALA A 598 2.58 -25.18 14.68
N CYS A 599 1.39 -25.42 15.24
CA CYS A 599 0.21 -25.70 14.41
C CYS A 599 -0.21 -24.48 13.58
N LEU A 600 -0.10 -23.26 14.11
CA LEU A 600 -0.34 -22.03 13.32
C LEU A 600 0.59 -21.91 12.11
N ILE A 601 1.89 -22.16 12.29
CA ILE A 601 2.86 -22.20 11.19
C ILE A 601 2.42 -23.20 10.11
N SER A 602 1.98 -24.38 10.53
CA SER A 602 1.50 -25.41 9.60
C SER A 602 0.20 -25.00 8.88
N ALA A 603 -0.73 -24.32 9.55
CA ALA A 603 -1.96 -23.80 8.95
C ALA A 603 -1.66 -22.78 7.84
N VAL A 604 -0.80 -21.80 8.13
CA VAL A 604 -0.41 -20.75 7.17
C VAL A 604 0.39 -21.33 6.00
N ARG A 605 1.19 -22.38 6.22
CA ARG A 605 1.87 -23.10 5.13
C ARG A 605 0.89 -23.85 4.22
N ASN A 606 -0.14 -24.46 4.80
CA ASN A 606 -1.23 -25.08 4.04
C ASN A 606 -1.97 -24.03 3.20
N TRP A 607 -2.33 -22.90 3.81
CA TRP A 607 -2.87 -21.72 3.13
C TRP A 607 -2.00 -21.31 1.95
N ASN A 608 -0.70 -21.13 2.16
CA ASN A 608 0.23 -20.72 1.12
C ASN A 608 0.30 -21.76 -0.02
N THR A 609 0.29 -23.05 0.31
CA THR A 609 0.29 -24.12 -0.70
C THR A 609 -0.96 -24.08 -1.58
N VAL A 610 -2.13 -23.87 -0.97
CA VAL A 610 -3.41 -23.68 -1.70
C VAL A 610 -3.34 -22.42 -2.55
N ASN A 611 -2.98 -21.29 -1.93
CA ASN A 611 -2.92 -20.00 -2.59
C ASN A 611 -1.97 -19.98 -3.80
N ARG A 612 -0.83 -20.70 -3.74
CA ARG A 612 0.08 -20.85 -4.88
C ARG A 612 -0.56 -21.61 -6.03
N TRP A 613 -1.26 -22.71 -5.75
CA TRP A 613 -1.95 -23.48 -6.78
C TRP A 613 -3.00 -22.60 -7.47
N VAL A 614 -3.83 -21.94 -6.67
CA VAL A 614 -4.84 -20.98 -7.13
C VAL A 614 -4.23 -19.86 -7.98
N SER A 615 -3.22 -19.15 -7.44
CA SER A 615 -2.57 -18.01 -8.11
C SER A 615 -1.82 -18.40 -9.39
N SER A 616 -1.39 -19.67 -9.50
CA SER A 616 -0.71 -20.19 -10.69
C SER A 616 -1.67 -20.56 -11.81
N GLY A 617 -3.00 -20.48 -11.61
CA GLY A 617 -4.02 -20.81 -12.60
C GLY A 617 -5.04 -21.83 -12.13
N GLY A 618 -4.82 -22.46 -10.97
CA GLY A 618 -5.80 -23.29 -10.26
C GLY A 618 -6.49 -24.33 -11.15
N ALA A 619 -7.82 -24.35 -11.09
CA ALA A 619 -8.64 -25.29 -11.86
C ALA A 619 -8.43 -25.19 -13.39
N LYS A 620 -8.02 -24.02 -13.91
CA LYS A 620 -7.84 -23.81 -15.35
C LYS A 620 -6.60 -24.53 -15.92
N GLN A 621 -5.62 -24.85 -15.09
CA GLN A 621 -4.40 -25.57 -15.49
C GLN A 621 -4.40 -27.04 -15.09
N GLU A 622 -5.47 -27.50 -14.43
CA GLU A 622 -5.59 -28.87 -13.98
C GLU A 622 -5.80 -29.81 -15.18
N ARG A 623 -5.16 -30.98 -15.12
CA ARG A 623 -5.25 -32.01 -16.19
C ARG A 623 -6.11 -33.20 -15.80
N GLU A 624 -6.46 -33.31 -14.53
CA GLU A 624 -7.26 -34.38 -13.95
C GLU A 624 -8.51 -33.76 -13.32
N PRO A 625 -9.68 -34.41 -13.38
CA PRO A 625 -10.88 -33.89 -12.74
C PRO A 625 -10.73 -33.87 -11.22
N PRO A 626 -11.45 -33.01 -10.49
CA PRO A 626 -11.22 -32.79 -9.06
C PRO A 626 -11.51 -34.03 -8.18
N TRP A 627 -12.35 -34.96 -8.63
CA TRP A 627 -12.59 -36.26 -7.97
C TRP A 627 -11.49 -37.30 -8.22
N ALA A 628 -10.61 -37.10 -9.19
CA ALA A 628 -9.51 -38.03 -9.45
C ALA A 628 -8.54 -38.07 -8.26
N GLN A 629 -8.00 -39.26 -7.98
CA GLN A 629 -7.12 -39.46 -6.82
C GLN A 629 -5.80 -38.68 -6.93
N ASN A 630 -5.36 -38.45 -8.17
CA ASN A 630 -4.09 -37.81 -8.51
C ASN A 630 -4.22 -36.31 -8.81
N SER A 631 -5.43 -35.75 -8.86
CA SER A 631 -5.61 -34.30 -9.10
C SER A 631 -4.98 -33.50 -7.98
N ARG A 632 -4.42 -32.34 -8.32
CA ARG A 632 -3.81 -31.45 -7.33
C ARG A 632 -4.84 -30.96 -6.32
N PHE A 633 -6.06 -30.70 -6.78
CA PHE A 633 -7.20 -30.36 -5.92
C PHE A 633 -7.41 -31.42 -4.83
N ASN A 634 -7.53 -32.70 -5.20
CA ASN A 634 -7.81 -33.77 -4.24
C ASN A 634 -6.64 -34.00 -3.27
N GLN A 635 -5.39 -33.83 -3.73
CA GLN A 635 -4.22 -33.86 -2.86
C GLN A 635 -4.26 -32.75 -1.80
N LEU A 636 -4.59 -31.52 -2.21
CA LEU A 636 -4.71 -30.37 -1.30
C LEU A 636 -5.89 -30.53 -0.34
N ARG A 637 -7.04 -31.01 -0.82
CA ARG A 637 -8.22 -31.30 0.01
C ARG A 637 -7.88 -32.32 1.08
N LYS A 638 -7.25 -33.45 0.71
CA LYS A 638 -6.77 -34.46 1.67
C LYS A 638 -5.77 -33.89 2.65
N GLN A 639 -4.85 -33.03 2.20
CA GLN A 639 -3.87 -32.39 3.07
C GLN A 639 -4.54 -31.51 4.13
N LEU A 640 -5.57 -30.73 3.77
CA LEU A 640 -6.33 -29.91 4.72
C LEU A 640 -7.08 -30.76 5.74
N HIS A 641 -7.80 -31.80 5.29
CA HIS A 641 -8.53 -32.74 6.16
C HIS A 641 -7.60 -33.49 7.11
N LEU A 642 -6.48 -34.01 6.60
CA LEU A 642 -5.48 -34.69 7.41
C LEU A 642 -4.84 -33.75 8.43
N TRP A 643 -4.63 -32.49 8.07
CA TRP A 643 -4.10 -31.51 9.01
C TRP A 643 -5.08 -31.28 10.18
N GLU A 644 -6.36 -31.09 9.89
CA GLU A 644 -7.40 -30.89 10.91
C GLU A 644 -7.52 -32.12 11.83
N ALA A 645 -7.55 -33.32 11.26
CA ALA A 645 -7.63 -34.58 12.00
C ALA A 645 -6.41 -34.85 12.90
N ASN A 646 -5.23 -34.34 12.53
CA ASN A 646 -3.98 -34.55 13.28
C ASN A 646 -3.69 -33.43 14.30
N LEU A 647 -4.55 -32.43 14.43
CA LEU A 647 -4.40 -31.41 15.47
C LEU A 647 -4.42 -32.05 16.87
N PRO A 648 -3.57 -31.58 17.81
CA PRO A 648 -3.68 -31.95 19.22
C PRO A 648 -5.11 -31.74 19.72
N LEU A 649 -5.62 -32.62 20.60
CA LEU A 649 -7.01 -32.60 21.06
C LEU A 649 -7.47 -31.21 21.55
N LYS A 650 -6.60 -30.48 22.26
CA LYS A 650 -6.88 -29.12 22.77
C LYS A 650 -7.01 -28.04 21.67
N LEU A 651 -6.54 -28.33 20.46
CA LEU A 651 -6.56 -27.44 19.28
C LEU A 651 -7.48 -27.95 18.16
N GLN A 652 -8.14 -29.10 18.34
CA GLN A 652 -9.18 -29.51 17.39
C GLN A 652 -10.36 -28.54 17.48
N TYR A 653 -11.03 -28.31 16.36
CA TYR A 653 -12.13 -27.35 16.31
C TYR A 653 -13.30 -27.79 17.19
N ASN A 654 -13.69 -26.94 18.14
CA ASN A 654 -14.80 -27.12 19.04
C ASN A 654 -15.26 -25.74 19.54
N PRO A 655 -16.49 -25.31 19.27
CA PRO A 655 -17.02 -24.02 19.75
C PRO A 655 -16.87 -23.84 21.28
N ASN A 656 -17.05 -24.91 22.06
CA ASN A 656 -16.91 -24.85 23.52
C ASN A 656 -15.46 -24.66 23.99
N ALA A 657 -14.47 -24.96 23.13
CA ALA A 657 -13.06 -24.77 23.47
C ALA A 657 -12.68 -23.28 23.54
N PHE A 658 -13.43 -22.38 22.90
CA PHE A 658 -13.17 -20.94 22.97
C PHE A 658 -13.17 -20.41 24.40
N ALA A 659 -14.15 -20.82 25.22
CA ALA A 659 -14.22 -20.44 26.62
C ALA A 659 -12.99 -20.92 27.41
N ILE A 660 -12.52 -22.15 27.15
CA ILE A 660 -11.34 -22.74 27.80
C ILE A 660 -10.07 -21.99 27.41
N HIS A 661 -9.90 -21.69 26.12
CA HIS A 661 -8.77 -20.91 25.63
C HIS A 661 -8.82 -19.46 26.11
N ASN A 662 -10.01 -18.88 26.30
CA ASN A 662 -10.16 -17.51 26.79
C ASN A 662 -9.65 -17.32 28.21
N VAL A 663 -9.84 -18.32 29.10
CA VAL A 663 -9.26 -18.31 30.46
C VAL A 663 -7.75 -18.13 30.43
N ASN A 664 -7.08 -18.67 29.41
CA ASN A 664 -5.64 -18.58 29.22
C ASN A 664 -5.22 -17.43 28.27
N LYS A 665 -6.15 -16.56 27.86
CA LYS A 665 -5.93 -15.50 26.85
C LYS A 665 -5.46 -16.01 25.48
N LEU A 666 -5.78 -17.26 25.15
CA LEU A 666 -5.42 -17.90 23.88
C LEU A 666 -6.60 -18.00 22.91
N ALA A 667 -7.80 -17.52 23.27
CA ALA A 667 -8.98 -17.59 22.41
C ALA A 667 -8.73 -16.98 21.02
N GLY A 668 -8.10 -15.81 20.95
CA GLY A 668 -7.74 -15.17 19.68
C GLY A 668 -6.82 -16.04 18.83
N GLN A 669 -5.84 -16.71 19.43
CA GLN A 669 -4.91 -17.58 18.69
C GLN A 669 -5.62 -18.83 18.18
N TYR A 670 -6.44 -19.46 19.02
CA TYR A 670 -7.24 -20.60 18.65
C TYR A 670 -8.20 -20.28 17.51
N GLY A 671 -8.90 -19.14 17.60
CA GLY A 671 -9.74 -18.64 16.51
C GLY A 671 -8.94 -18.38 15.24
N PHE A 672 -7.81 -17.67 15.32
CA PHE A 672 -6.98 -17.34 14.17
C PHE A 672 -6.45 -18.57 13.44
N LEU A 673 -6.02 -19.60 14.17
CA LEU A 673 -5.60 -20.90 13.63
C LEU A 673 -6.66 -21.48 12.67
N HIS A 674 -7.92 -21.51 13.13
CA HIS A 674 -9.04 -22.05 12.36
C HIS A 674 -9.53 -21.11 11.27
N LEU A 675 -9.46 -19.80 11.46
CA LEU A 675 -9.76 -18.81 10.42
C LEU A 675 -8.87 -19.01 9.19
N VAL A 676 -7.56 -19.21 9.39
CA VAL A 676 -6.61 -19.49 8.29
C VAL A 676 -6.94 -20.82 7.61
N HIS A 677 -7.27 -21.85 8.38
CA HIS A 677 -7.64 -23.15 7.85
C HIS A 677 -8.91 -23.08 6.98
N TYR A 678 -10.01 -22.53 7.50
CA TYR A 678 -11.27 -22.45 6.76
C TYR A 678 -11.19 -21.47 5.59
N ALA A 679 -10.38 -20.40 5.67
CA ALA A 679 -10.08 -19.57 4.50
C ALA A 679 -9.37 -20.38 3.41
N SER A 680 -8.47 -21.30 3.78
CA SER A 680 -7.80 -22.22 2.83
C SER A 680 -8.80 -23.16 2.17
N VAL A 681 -9.76 -23.70 2.92
CA VAL A 681 -10.85 -24.54 2.38
C VAL A 681 -11.68 -23.75 1.38
N ILE A 682 -12.11 -22.52 1.73
CA ILE A 682 -12.87 -21.67 0.80
C ILE A 682 -12.06 -21.42 -0.48
N PHE A 683 -10.78 -21.08 -0.36
CA PHE A 683 -9.91 -20.80 -1.51
C PHE A 683 -9.73 -22.01 -2.42
N LEU A 684 -9.65 -23.21 -1.87
CA LEU A 684 -9.52 -24.44 -2.64
C LEU A 684 -10.81 -24.76 -3.40
N HIS A 685 -11.95 -24.75 -2.71
CA HIS A 685 -13.23 -25.19 -3.28
C HIS A 685 -13.84 -24.17 -4.24
N ARG A 686 -13.66 -22.87 -3.98
CA ARG A 686 -14.23 -21.83 -4.83
C ARG A 686 -13.68 -21.81 -6.26
N GLU A 687 -12.49 -22.38 -6.50
CA GLU A 687 -11.91 -22.49 -7.84
C GLU A 687 -12.83 -23.23 -8.83
N TYR A 688 -13.62 -24.16 -8.30
CA TYR A 688 -14.60 -24.93 -9.05
C TYR A 688 -16.04 -24.43 -8.83
N LEU A 689 -16.25 -23.36 -8.05
CA LEU A 689 -17.58 -22.78 -7.88
C LEU A 689 -17.98 -22.06 -9.17
N GLU A 690 -19.19 -22.35 -9.64
CA GLU A 690 -19.77 -21.58 -10.74
C GLU A 690 -20.07 -20.18 -10.26
N PHE A 691 -19.70 -19.18 -11.05
CA PHE A 691 -20.04 -17.79 -10.72
C PHE A 691 -21.57 -17.57 -10.80
N PHE A 692 -22.26 -18.36 -11.63
CA PHE A 692 -23.73 -18.46 -11.71
C PHE A 692 -24.16 -19.92 -11.75
N PRO A 693 -24.79 -20.42 -10.68
CA PRO A 693 -25.23 -21.81 -10.62
C PRO A 693 -26.54 -22.00 -11.37
N ASP A 694 -26.62 -23.00 -12.25
CA ASP A 694 -27.89 -23.34 -12.92
C ASP A 694 -28.88 -23.94 -11.91
N ARG A 695 -30.07 -23.34 -11.78
CA ARG A 695 -31.13 -23.82 -10.87
C ARG A 695 -31.59 -25.25 -11.22
N ARG A 696 -31.41 -25.70 -12.45
CA ARG A 696 -31.77 -27.05 -12.92
C ARG A 696 -30.67 -28.09 -12.65
N LYS A 697 -29.46 -27.62 -12.34
CA LYS A 697 -28.28 -28.45 -12.02
C LYS A 697 -27.64 -27.93 -10.74
N PRO A 698 -28.29 -28.09 -9.58
CA PRO A 698 -27.84 -27.51 -8.32
C PRO A 698 -26.45 -28.02 -7.89
N TYR A 699 -26.07 -29.23 -8.34
CA TYR A 699 -24.79 -29.86 -8.07
C TYR A 699 -23.91 -29.86 -9.32
N ALA A 700 -23.47 -28.68 -9.72
CA ALA A 700 -22.53 -28.47 -10.82
C ALA A 700 -21.33 -27.66 -10.34
N GLY A 701 -20.19 -27.88 -10.98
CA GLY A 701 -18.97 -27.12 -10.76
C GLY A 701 -18.35 -26.70 -12.08
N ARG A 702 -17.56 -25.63 -12.04
CA ARG A 702 -16.85 -25.11 -13.21
C ARG A 702 -15.76 -26.09 -13.65
N LEU A 703 -15.95 -26.75 -14.79
CA LEU A 703 -14.93 -27.56 -15.44
C LEU A 703 -14.43 -26.89 -16.72
N THR A 704 -13.16 -27.12 -17.07
CA THR A 704 -12.67 -26.76 -18.40
C THR A 704 -13.15 -27.79 -19.42
N SER A 705 -13.32 -27.38 -20.68
CA SER A 705 -13.74 -28.28 -21.77
C SER A 705 -12.83 -29.49 -21.96
N GLN A 706 -11.59 -29.44 -21.44
CA GLN A 706 -10.63 -30.54 -21.49
C GLN A 706 -10.86 -31.62 -20.40
N LEU A 707 -11.58 -31.27 -19.33
CA LEU A 707 -11.85 -32.14 -18.18
C LEU A 707 -13.26 -32.73 -18.18
N GLU A 708 -14.10 -32.32 -19.15
CA GLU A 708 -15.40 -32.95 -19.43
C GLU A 708 -15.18 -34.37 -19.97
N SER A 709 -14.90 -35.31 -19.07
CA SER A 709 -14.75 -36.72 -19.42
C SER A 709 -16.12 -37.40 -19.50
N PRO A 710 -16.43 -38.13 -20.59
CA PRO A 710 -17.64 -38.96 -20.68
C PRO A 710 -17.59 -40.22 -19.78
N ALA A 711 -16.51 -40.43 -19.01
CA ALA A 711 -16.24 -41.70 -18.32
C ALA A 711 -16.70 -41.80 -16.85
N ALA A 712 -17.05 -40.70 -16.18
CA ALA A 712 -17.62 -40.75 -14.82
C ALA A 712 -19.15 -40.78 -14.90
N SER A 713 -19.80 -41.73 -14.22
CA SER A 713 -21.28 -41.74 -14.15
C SER A 713 -21.77 -40.41 -13.57
N SER A 714 -22.87 -39.87 -14.12
CA SER A 714 -23.45 -38.59 -13.68
C SER A 714 -23.66 -38.54 -12.16
N SER A 715 -24.04 -39.67 -11.56
CA SER A 715 -24.23 -39.84 -10.12
C SER A 715 -22.98 -39.57 -9.27
N VAL A 716 -21.79 -39.98 -9.71
CA VAL A 716 -20.54 -39.77 -8.94
C VAL A 716 -20.13 -38.30 -8.94
N GLN A 717 -20.40 -37.61 -10.06
CA GLN A 717 -20.11 -36.18 -10.18
C GLN A 717 -21.04 -35.35 -9.30
N GLU A 718 -22.34 -35.65 -9.31
CA GLU A 718 -23.33 -34.97 -8.47
C GLU A 718 -23.01 -35.10 -6.98
N VAL A 719 -22.67 -36.32 -6.51
CA VAL A 719 -22.27 -36.54 -5.11
C VAL A 719 -21.00 -35.77 -4.76
N PHE A 720 -19.99 -35.79 -5.63
CA PHE A 720 -18.77 -35.04 -5.40
C PHE A 720 -19.04 -33.53 -5.26
N TRP A 721 -19.83 -32.96 -6.16
CA TRP A 721 -20.16 -31.54 -6.13
C TRP A 721 -20.96 -31.16 -4.89
N ALA A 722 -21.93 -31.98 -4.50
CA ALA A 722 -22.66 -31.79 -3.25
C ALA A 722 -21.72 -31.73 -2.04
N ILE A 723 -20.79 -32.69 -1.90
CA ILE A 723 -19.82 -32.71 -0.81
C ILE A 723 -18.90 -31.48 -0.86
N SER A 724 -18.41 -31.12 -2.05
CA SER A 724 -17.53 -29.98 -2.25
C SER A 724 -18.20 -28.65 -1.86
N LEU A 725 -19.47 -28.45 -2.25
CA LEU A 725 -20.26 -27.28 -1.90
C LEU A 725 -20.57 -27.25 -0.39
N GLN A 726 -20.90 -28.40 0.19
CA GLN A 726 -21.11 -28.51 1.64
C GLN A 726 -19.86 -28.10 2.42
N GLU A 727 -18.67 -28.56 2.01
CA GLU A 727 -17.40 -28.19 2.65
C GLU A 727 -17.10 -26.69 2.52
N LEU A 728 -17.32 -26.12 1.32
CA LEU A 728 -17.15 -24.70 1.06
C LEU A 728 -18.02 -23.81 1.95
N PHE A 729 -19.33 -24.06 2.00
CA PHE A 729 -20.25 -23.24 2.77
C PHE A 729 -20.19 -23.54 4.27
N THR A 730 -19.82 -24.76 4.67
CA THR A 730 -19.49 -25.06 6.07
C THR A 730 -18.28 -24.24 6.51
N ALA A 731 -17.23 -24.13 5.70
CA ALA A 731 -16.07 -23.30 6.04
C ALA A 731 -16.45 -21.81 6.21
N ALA A 732 -17.32 -21.27 5.35
CA ALA A 732 -17.83 -19.90 5.50
C ALA A 732 -18.69 -19.72 6.77
N TYR A 733 -19.53 -20.72 7.09
CA TYR A 733 -20.26 -20.77 8.37
C TYR A 733 -19.29 -20.77 9.57
N ARG A 734 -18.25 -21.60 9.54
CA ARG A 734 -17.27 -21.74 10.63
C ARG A 734 -16.51 -20.44 10.88
N ILE A 735 -16.12 -19.72 9.83
CA ILE A 735 -15.49 -18.41 9.99
C ILE A 735 -16.43 -17.44 10.74
N ASN A 736 -17.69 -17.35 10.33
CA ASN A 736 -18.68 -16.49 11.00
C ASN A 736 -18.90 -16.89 12.47
N GLU A 737 -19.00 -18.18 12.76
CA GLU A 737 -19.13 -18.74 14.11
C GLU A 737 -17.93 -18.38 14.98
N ILE A 738 -16.70 -18.55 14.46
CA ILE A 738 -15.47 -18.17 15.16
C ILE A 738 -15.45 -16.67 15.48
N LEU A 739 -15.78 -15.81 14.53
CA LEU A 739 -15.79 -14.36 14.75
C LEU A 739 -16.83 -13.96 15.80
N SER A 740 -18.00 -14.60 15.79
CA SER A 740 -19.07 -14.36 16.75
C SER A 740 -18.68 -14.82 18.17
N GLU A 741 -18.03 -15.98 18.30
CA GLU A 741 -17.52 -16.47 19.59
C GLU A 741 -16.39 -15.59 20.14
N LEU A 742 -15.47 -15.13 19.29
CA LEU A 742 -14.43 -14.20 19.71
C LEU A 742 -15.01 -12.85 20.18
N GLU A 743 -16.04 -12.35 19.50
CA GLU A 743 -16.76 -11.15 19.91
C GLU A 743 -17.46 -11.33 21.25
N SER A 744 -18.19 -12.44 21.44
CA SER A 744 -18.91 -12.73 22.68
C SER A 744 -18.00 -12.79 23.91
N LEU A 745 -16.75 -13.24 23.71
CA LEU A 745 -15.73 -13.36 24.75
C LEU A 745 -14.90 -12.08 24.95
N GLY A 746 -15.11 -11.04 24.13
CA GLY A 746 -14.28 -9.84 24.14
C GLY A 746 -12.84 -10.10 23.69
N ALA A 747 -12.60 -11.16 22.91
CA ALA A 747 -11.30 -11.56 22.37
C ALA A 747 -11.19 -11.27 20.86
N LEU A 748 -12.08 -10.43 20.34
CA LEU A 748 -12.15 -10.09 18.92
C LEU A 748 -10.90 -9.34 18.48
N MET A 749 -10.16 -9.96 17.58
CA MET A 749 -8.99 -9.35 16.94
C MET A 749 -9.46 -8.43 15.83
N ASN A 750 -8.86 -7.25 15.68
CA ASN A 750 -9.17 -6.31 14.58
C ASN A 750 -7.92 -6.13 13.72
N THR A 751 -7.47 -7.19 13.06
CA THR A 751 -6.28 -7.18 12.19
C THR A 751 -6.68 -7.36 10.72
N PRO A 752 -5.84 -6.92 9.76
CA PRO A 752 -6.11 -7.15 8.34
C PRO A 752 -6.39 -8.62 8.02
N LEU A 753 -5.62 -9.55 8.62
CA LEU A 753 -5.73 -11.00 8.39
C LEU A 753 -7.09 -11.57 8.77
N VAL A 754 -7.61 -11.20 9.94
CA VAL A 754 -8.95 -11.60 10.38
C VAL A 754 -10.02 -10.92 9.52
N GLY A 755 -9.83 -9.64 9.17
CA GLY A 755 -10.69 -8.92 8.25
C GLY A 755 -10.83 -9.58 6.88
N PHE A 756 -9.76 -10.18 6.38
CA PHE A 756 -9.81 -10.92 5.12
C PHE A 756 -10.52 -12.27 5.23
N ALA A 757 -10.37 -12.98 6.36
CA ALA A 757 -11.15 -14.19 6.59
C ALA A 757 -12.65 -13.86 6.59
N ALA A 758 -13.04 -12.77 7.25
CA ALA A 758 -14.42 -12.28 7.22
C ALA A 758 -14.86 -11.83 5.84
N PHE A 759 -14.03 -11.13 5.07
CA PHE A 759 -14.30 -10.81 3.67
C PHE A 759 -14.58 -12.08 2.87
N THR A 760 -13.72 -13.08 2.98
CA THR A 760 -13.84 -14.37 2.29
C THR A 760 -15.16 -15.08 2.66
N ALA A 761 -15.48 -15.17 3.95
CA ALA A 761 -16.75 -15.75 4.41
C ALA A 761 -17.97 -14.94 3.94
N SER A 762 -17.90 -13.60 4.00
CA SER A 762 -18.99 -12.72 3.56
C SER A 762 -19.36 -12.97 2.10
N THR A 763 -18.37 -13.15 1.21
CA THR A 763 -18.63 -13.42 -0.21
C THR A 763 -19.37 -14.73 -0.43
N MET A 764 -19.06 -15.78 0.36
CA MET A 764 -19.67 -17.09 0.22
C MET A 764 -21.04 -17.15 0.91
N ASN A 765 -21.19 -16.58 2.11
CA ASN A 765 -22.48 -16.50 2.79
C ASN A 765 -23.47 -15.63 2.00
N MET A 766 -23.00 -14.54 1.37
CA MET A 766 -23.79 -13.72 0.47
C MET A 766 -24.19 -14.47 -0.79
N TYR A 767 -23.24 -15.17 -1.45
CA TYR A 767 -23.54 -16.03 -2.59
C TYR A 767 -24.64 -17.04 -2.25
N LEU A 768 -24.52 -17.73 -1.11
CA LEU A 768 -25.50 -18.72 -0.68
C LEU A 768 -26.86 -18.12 -0.29
N SER A 769 -26.87 -16.89 0.23
CA SER A 769 -28.13 -16.19 0.53
C SER A 769 -28.96 -15.89 -0.73
N ILE A 770 -28.28 -15.68 -1.87
CA ILE A 770 -28.91 -15.38 -3.15
C ILE A 770 -29.20 -16.68 -3.92
N PHE A 771 -28.24 -17.59 -3.99
CA PHE A 771 -28.36 -18.87 -4.69
C PHE A 771 -28.63 -20.01 -3.70
N HIS A 772 -29.72 -19.89 -2.94
CA HIS A 772 -30.06 -20.79 -1.83
C HIS A 772 -30.19 -22.28 -2.21
N TRP A 773 -30.49 -22.58 -3.48
CA TRP A 773 -30.61 -23.96 -3.99
C TRP A 773 -29.28 -24.72 -4.10
N VAL A 774 -28.13 -24.02 -4.06
CA VAL A 774 -26.81 -24.64 -4.17
C VAL A 774 -26.47 -25.47 -2.93
N CYS A 775 -26.89 -25.01 -1.75
CA CYS A 775 -26.74 -25.73 -0.48
C CYS A 775 -27.90 -25.37 0.47
N PRO A 776 -29.09 -25.98 0.27
CA PRO A 776 -30.31 -25.58 0.99
C PRO A 776 -30.20 -25.66 2.51
N ASP A 777 -29.47 -26.65 3.03
CA ASP A 777 -29.32 -26.89 4.47
C ASP A 777 -28.68 -25.70 5.20
N LEU A 778 -27.65 -25.10 4.58
CA LEU A 778 -26.94 -23.95 5.15
C LEU A 778 -27.53 -22.61 4.71
N ALA A 779 -28.34 -22.57 3.66
CA ALA A 779 -28.87 -21.34 3.08
C ALA A 779 -29.82 -20.58 4.02
N LYS A 780 -30.59 -21.29 4.85
CA LYS A 780 -31.61 -20.72 5.76
C LYS A 780 -31.08 -19.60 6.67
N THR A 781 -29.81 -19.65 7.01
CA THR A 781 -29.14 -18.68 7.91
C THR A 781 -28.02 -17.91 7.22
N ALA A 782 -27.84 -18.09 5.91
CA ALA A 782 -26.74 -17.51 5.15
C ALA A 782 -26.81 -15.97 5.07
N GLN A 783 -28.01 -15.40 4.90
CA GLN A 783 -28.20 -13.94 4.88
C GLN A 783 -27.74 -13.29 6.20
N LYS A 784 -28.22 -13.80 7.34
CA LYS A 784 -27.86 -13.29 8.68
C LYS A 784 -26.35 -13.39 8.93
N ARG A 785 -25.71 -14.47 8.45
CA ARG A 785 -24.25 -14.61 8.52
C ARG A 785 -23.54 -13.60 7.63
N ALA A 786 -24.00 -13.40 6.40
CA ALA A 786 -23.44 -12.42 5.47
C ALA A 786 -23.51 -10.99 6.05
N GLU A 787 -24.65 -10.61 6.64
CA GLU A 787 -24.83 -9.34 7.36
C GLU A 787 -23.80 -9.19 8.49
N SER A 788 -23.61 -10.23 9.31
CA SER A 788 -22.64 -10.23 10.41
C SER A 788 -21.19 -10.15 9.92
N ASP A 789 -20.83 -10.90 8.86
CA ASP A 789 -19.50 -10.86 8.25
C ASP A 789 -19.20 -9.48 7.67
N VAL A 790 -20.17 -8.88 6.96
CA VAL A 790 -20.05 -7.52 6.40
C VAL A 790 -19.90 -6.47 7.51
N ARG A 791 -20.66 -6.60 8.60
CA ARG A 791 -20.49 -5.74 9.80
C ARG A 791 -19.07 -5.83 10.32
N TYR A 792 -18.50 -7.03 10.40
CA TYR A 792 -17.12 -7.21 10.85
C TYR A 792 -16.11 -6.60 9.85
N VAL A 793 -16.30 -6.73 8.54
CA VAL A 793 -15.48 -6.03 7.53
C VAL A 793 -15.54 -4.51 7.71
N LYS A 794 -16.72 -3.95 8.04
CA LYS A 794 -16.86 -2.52 8.39
C LYS A 794 -16.07 -2.13 9.65
N LEU A 795 -16.04 -3.00 10.68
CA LEU A 795 -15.22 -2.77 11.89
C LEU A 795 -13.73 -2.70 11.53
N VAL A 796 -13.25 -3.60 10.68
CA VAL A 796 -11.86 -3.59 10.20
C VAL A 796 -11.59 -2.35 9.35
N LEU A 797 -12.51 -1.96 8.47
CA LEU A 797 -12.41 -0.74 7.65
C LEU A 797 -12.24 0.54 8.49
N ALA A 798 -12.90 0.63 9.64
CA ALA A 798 -12.79 1.80 10.51
C ALA A 798 -11.35 2.06 10.99
N VAL A 799 -10.52 1.02 11.07
CA VAL A 799 -9.14 1.09 11.58
C VAL A 799 -8.06 0.72 10.55
N TRP A 800 -8.45 0.14 9.41
CA TRP A 800 -7.56 -0.34 8.34
C TRP A 800 -8.07 0.06 6.95
N PRO A 801 -7.45 1.06 6.29
CA PRO A 801 -7.83 1.47 4.94
C PRO A 801 -7.81 0.36 3.89
N LEU A 802 -6.99 -0.68 4.07
CA LEU A 802 -6.95 -1.83 3.15
C LEU A 802 -8.34 -2.47 2.95
N ALA A 803 -9.17 -2.53 4.00
CA ALA A 803 -10.49 -3.13 3.95
C ALA A 803 -11.50 -2.34 3.09
N GLN A 804 -11.17 -1.11 2.68
CA GLN A 804 -12.02 -0.31 1.78
C GLN A 804 -12.25 -1.07 0.47
N LYS A 805 -11.21 -1.71 -0.04
CA LYS A 805 -11.28 -2.49 -1.28
C LYS A 805 -12.13 -3.75 -1.11
N TRP A 806 -12.01 -4.43 0.03
CA TRP A 806 -12.82 -5.61 0.36
C TRP A 806 -14.30 -5.25 0.43
N TYR A 807 -14.64 -4.19 1.17
CA TYR A 807 -16.02 -3.72 1.29
C TYR A 807 -16.62 -3.35 -0.07
N ALA A 808 -15.89 -2.58 -0.88
CA ALA A 808 -16.32 -2.23 -2.23
C ALA A 808 -16.50 -3.46 -3.14
N THR A 809 -15.66 -4.50 -2.98
CA THR A 809 -15.81 -5.76 -3.72
C THR A 809 -17.05 -6.54 -3.31
N ILE A 810 -17.38 -6.59 -2.01
CA ILE A 810 -18.62 -7.22 -1.53
C ILE A 810 -19.84 -6.53 -2.15
N LEU A 811 -19.88 -5.19 -2.11
CA LEU A 811 -20.98 -4.42 -2.71
C LEU A 811 -21.15 -4.74 -4.20
N ARG A 812 -20.05 -4.76 -4.96
CA ARG A 812 -20.09 -5.09 -6.40
C ARG A 812 -20.58 -6.52 -6.67
N LEU A 813 -20.13 -7.49 -5.86
CA LEU A 813 -20.58 -8.87 -5.97
C LEU A 813 -22.07 -8.99 -5.64
N TYR A 814 -22.53 -8.31 -4.58
CA TYR A 814 -23.92 -8.28 -4.17
C TYR A 814 -24.82 -7.80 -5.32
N ASP A 815 -24.51 -6.63 -5.89
CA ASP A 815 -25.26 -6.05 -7.01
C ASP A 815 -25.27 -7.00 -8.22
N SER A 816 -24.11 -7.60 -8.54
CA SER A 816 -23.97 -8.53 -9.65
C SER A 816 -24.81 -9.79 -9.46
N TYR A 817 -24.79 -10.39 -8.27
CA TYR A 817 -25.59 -11.57 -7.96
C TYR A 817 -27.09 -11.27 -7.89
N LYS A 818 -27.51 -10.13 -7.31
CA LYS A 818 -28.91 -9.70 -7.26
C LYS A 818 -29.47 -9.48 -8.67
N LEU A 819 -28.69 -8.85 -9.55
CA LEU A 819 -29.05 -8.68 -10.97
C LEU A 819 -29.32 -9.99 -11.70
N LEU A 820 -28.63 -11.07 -11.32
CA LEU A 820 -28.57 -12.31 -12.09
C LEU A 820 -29.39 -13.44 -11.47
N HIS A 821 -29.70 -13.35 -10.16
CA HIS A 821 -30.68 -14.19 -9.49
C HIS A 821 -32.06 -14.16 -10.16
N MET A 822 -32.44 -13.04 -10.77
CA MET A 822 -33.73 -12.87 -11.48
C MET A 822 -33.81 -13.69 -12.78
N SER A 823 -32.81 -14.51 -13.12
CA SER A 823 -32.77 -15.26 -14.37
C SER A 823 -32.64 -16.77 -14.13
N GLU A 824 -33.43 -17.56 -14.86
CA GLU A 824 -33.46 -19.03 -14.71
C GLU A 824 -32.30 -19.77 -15.39
N ARG A 825 -31.42 -19.09 -16.12
CA ARG A 825 -30.39 -19.71 -16.97
C ARG A 825 -29.04 -19.02 -16.84
N THR A 826 -27.97 -19.76 -17.02
CA THR A 826 -26.62 -19.21 -17.15
C THR A 826 -26.50 -18.36 -18.42
N PRO A 827 -25.85 -17.17 -18.38
CA PRO A 827 -25.54 -16.39 -19.57
C PRO A 827 -24.78 -17.21 -20.61
N GLN A 828 -25.28 -17.28 -21.84
CA GLN A 828 -24.66 -18.00 -22.96
C GLN A 828 -23.70 -17.12 -23.77
N THR A 829 -23.75 -15.80 -23.57
CA THR A 829 -23.01 -14.82 -24.38
C THR A 829 -21.53 -14.78 -23.96
N PRO A 830 -20.57 -15.20 -24.82
CA PRO A 830 -19.17 -15.41 -24.43
C PRO A 830 -18.50 -14.18 -23.78
N HIS A 831 -18.74 -12.98 -24.31
CA HIS A 831 -18.19 -11.74 -23.74
C HIS A 831 -18.69 -11.48 -22.31
N VAL A 832 -19.94 -11.84 -22.01
CA VAL A 832 -20.53 -11.68 -20.66
C VAL A 832 -19.86 -12.65 -19.70
N VAL A 833 -19.70 -13.91 -20.12
CA VAL A 833 -19.03 -14.97 -19.37
C VAL A 833 -17.56 -14.63 -19.09
N ASP A 834 -16.79 -14.21 -20.08
CA ASP A 834 -15.37 -13.83 -19.94
C ASP A 834 -15.16 -12.65 -18.99
N THR A 835 -16.08 -11.68 -19.03
CA THR A 835 -16.04 -10.50 -18.17
C THR A 835 -16.28 -10.87 -16.71
N PHE A 836 -17.25 -11.74 -16.43
CA PHE A 836 -17.47 -12.27 -15.08
C PHE A 836 -16.33 -13.19 -14.61
N HIS A 837 -15.68 -13.92 -15.51
CA HIS A 837 -14.47 -14.69 -15.20
C HIS A 837 -13.27 -13.83 -14.82
N SER A 838 -13.08 -12.67 -15.46
CA SER A 838 -12.05 -11.69 -15.06
C SER A 838 -12.36 -11.12 -13.67
N PHE A 839 -13.63 -10.81 -13.39
CA PHE A 839 -14.06 -10.32 -12.08
C PHE A 839 -13.84 -11.34 -10.95
N ASP A 840 -14.18 -12.61 -11.19
CA ASP A 840 -13.90 -13.72 -10.29
C ASP A 840 -12.39 -13.81 -9.97
N GLN A 841 -11.51 -13.61 -10.97
CA GLN A 841 -10.06 -13.54 -10.76
C GLN A 841 -9.58 -12.35 -9.92
N SER A 842 -10.39 -11.31 -9.73
CA SER A 842 -10.05 -10.18 -8.84
C SER A 842 -10.24 -10.53 -7.35
N LEU A 843 -10.98 -11.59 -7.02
CA LEU A 843 -11.22 -12.06 -5.64
C LEU A 843 -10.00 -12.70 -4.98
N PHE A 844 -8.92 -12.90 -5.74
CA PHE A 844 -7.69 -13.57 -5.29
C PHE A 844 -6.61 -12.61 -4.80
N ASP A 845 -6.72 -11.31 -5.11
CA ASP A 845 -5.72 -10.33 -4.68
C ASP A 845 -6.08 -9.76 -3.30
N TYR A 846 -5.22 -10.06 -2.33
CA TYR A 846 -5.38 -9.60 -0.94
C TYR A 846 -4.93 -8.15 -0.74
N GLY A 847 -3.88 -7.71 -1.47
CA GLY A 847 -3.07 -6.55 -1.11
C GLY A 847 -3.11 -5.39 -2.10
N GLU A 848 -3.42 -5.65 -3.37
CA GLU A 848 -3.38 -4.66 -4.43
C GLU A 848 -4.49 -4.86 -5.46
N ILE A 849 -5.73 -5.20 -5.04
CA ILE A 849 -6.90 -5.26 -5.95
C ILE A 849 -6.90 -4.00 -6.83
N LYS A 850 -6.52 -4.18 -8.09
CA LYS A 850 -6.59 -3.22 -9.19
C LYS A 850 -7.43 -3.90 -10.26
N PRO A 851 -8.77 -3.85 -10.18
CA PRO A 851 -9.54 -3.98 -11.39
C PRO A 851 -9.15 -2.79 -12.26
N GLY A 852 -8.81 -3.03 -13.51
CA GLY A 852 -8.66 -1.92 -14.45
C GLY A 852 -9.99 -1.15 -14.52
N PRO A 853 -9.98 0.19 -14.72
CA PRO A 853 -11.19 0.96 -15.01
C PRO A 853 -12.02 0.34 -16.17
N ASP A 854 -11.33 -0.33 -17.09
CA ASP A 854 -11.89 -1.01 -18.26
C ASP A 854 -12.62 -2.32 -17.91
N GLU A 855 -12.14 -3.10 -16.94
CA GLU A 855 -12.80 -4.34 -16.49
C GLU A 855 -14.16 -4.04 -15.85
N MET A 856 -14.23 -2.97 -15.05
CA MET A 856 -15.48 -2.54 -14.39
C MET A 856 -16.53 -2.04 -15.38
N THR A 857 -16.10 -1.28 -16.37
CA THR A 857 -16.98 -0.83 -17.46
C THR A 857 -17.48 -2.03 -18.28
N ALA A 858 -16.64 -3.04 -18.48
CA ALA A 858 -17.02 -4.28 -19.15
C ALA A 858 -18.08 -5.05 -18.35
N ILE A 859 -17.94 -5.21 -17.03
CA ILE A 859 -18.91 -5.94 -16.17
C ILE A 859 -20.28 -5.27 -16.20
N VAL A 860 -20.33 -3.94 -16.07
CA VAL A 860 -21.60 -3.19 -16.13
C VAL A 860 -22.25 -3.31 -17.51
N ARG A 861 -21.46 -3.27 -18.59
CA ARG A 861 -21.99 -3.50 -19.95
C ARG A 861 -22.50 -4.93 -20.12
N ALA A 862 -21.78 -5.92 -19.60
CA ALA A 862 -22.15 -7.33 -19.66
C ALA A 862 -23.46 -7.60 -18.90
N ALA A 863 -23.62 -7.05 -17.70
CA ALA A 863 -24.85 -7.16 -16.92
C ALA A 863 -26.05 -6.47 -17.60
N LYS A 864 -25.83 -5.29 -18.21
CA LYS A 864 -26.87 -4.59 -18.99
C LYS A 864 -27.26 -5.33 -20.27
N ALA A 865 -26.29 -5.89 -20.99
CA ALA A 865 -26.52 -6.71 -22.17
C ALA A 865 -27.36 -7.94 -21.81
N TYR A 866 -27.02 -8.62 -20.71
CA TYR A 866 -27.76 -9.78 -20.23
C TYR A 866 -29.23 -9.48 -19.87
N ARG A 867 -29.52 -8.34 -19.20
CA ARG A 867 -30.91 -7.89 -18.95
C ARG A 867 -31.68 -7.70 -20.26
N THR A 868 -31.01 -7.15 -21.27
CA THR A 868 -31.61 -6.90 -22.59
C THR A 868 -31.92 -8.21 -23.31
N GLU A 869 -31.03 -9.20 -23.21
CA GLU A 869 -31.21 -10.53 -23.82
C GLU A 869 -32.36 -11.34 -23.18
N ASN A 870 -32.62 -11.17 -21.88
CA ASN A 870 -33.61 -11.99 -21.15
C ASN A 870 -34.92 -11.26 -20.80
N SER A 871 -35.14 -10.05 -21.32
CA SER A 871 -36.40 -9.29 -21.15
C SER A 871 -36.84 -9.13 -19.68
N VAL A 872 -35.89 -9.00 -18.75
CA VAL A 872 -36.19 -8.83 -17.32
C VAL A 872 -36.72 -7.41 -17.09
N THR A 873 -38.03 -7.27 -16.83
CA THR A 873 -38.70 -5.98 -16.58
C THR A 873 -39.00 -5.81 -15.09
N GLY A 874 -38.38 -4.82 -14.44
CA GLY A 874 -38.65 -4.40 -13.06
C GLY A 874 -37.95 -3.08 -12.73
N ASP A 875 -38.62 -2.22 -11.96
CA ASP A 875 -38.19 -0.85 -11.59
C ASP A 875 -37.15 -0.80 -10.44
N ASP A 876 -36.56 -1.94 -10.05
CA ASP A 876 -35.48 -1.97 -9.06
C ASP A 876 -34.17 -1.49 -9.71
N VAL A 877 -33.98 -0.18 -9.64
CA VAL A 877 -32.77 0.51 -10.06
C VAL A 877 -31.63 0.09 -9.14
N VAL A 878 -30.80 -0.85 -9.61
CA VAL A 878 -29.45 -1.01 -9.07
C VAL A 878 -28.73 0.32 -9.26
N ASP A 879 -28.28 0.91 -8.16
CA ASP A 879 -27.69 2.24 -8.16
C ASP A 879 -26.41 2.20 -9.00
N ALA A 880 -26.48 2.66 -10.25
CA ALA A 880 -25.39 2.63 -11.21
C ALA A 880 -24.13 3.39 -10.71
N GLN A 881 -24.28 4.21 -9.65
CA GLN A 881 -23.18 4.86 -8.95
C GLN A 881 -22.25 3.86 -8.23
N HIS A 882 -22.79 2.78 -7.65
CA HIS A 882 -21.98 1.75 -6.95
C HIS A 882 -21.08 0.98 -7.92
N MET A 883 -21.54 0.73 -9.15
CA MET A 883 -20.80 -0.09 -10.10
C MET A 883 -19.76 0.68 -10.95
N THR A 884 -19.81 2.02 -10.99
CA THR A 884 -19.02 2.83 -11.94
C THR A 884 -18.11 3.89 -11.30
N GLY A 885 -18.21 4.15 -9.99
CA GLY A 885 -17.53 5.29 -9.34
C GLY A 885 -16.15 5.01 -8.72
N GLU A 886 -15.29 6.04 -8.70
CA GLU A 886 -14.22 6.17 -7.72
C GLU A 886 -14.85 6.40 -6.33
N TRP A 887 -14.69 5.42 -5.43
CA TRP A 887 -15.30 5.45 -4.11
C TRP A 887 -14.59 6.47 -3.21
N THR A 888 -15.26 7.60 -2.93
CA THR A 888 -14.89 8.54 -1.86
C THR A 888 -15.44 8.04 -0.50
N ALA A 889 -14.94 8.59 0.61
CA ALA A 889 -15.44 8.27 1.96
C ALA A 889 -16.95 8.50 2.12
N ASN A 890 -17.56 9.39 1.32
CA ASN A 890 -19.00 9.70 1.35
C ASN A 890 -19.87 8.73 0.53
N THR A 891 -19.30 7.94 -0.38
CA THR A 891 -20.02 6.92 -1.17
C THR A 891 -20.12 5.57 -0.45
N LEU A 892 -19.31 5.33 0.58
CA LEU A 892 -19.30 4.08 1.37
C LEU A 892 -20.45 3.97 2.39
N SER A 893 -21.35 4.96 2.44
CA SER A 893 -22.49 4.99 3.37
C SER A 893 -23.73 4.25 2.88
N GLY A 894 -23.68 3.61 1.70
CA GLY A 894 -24.78 2.78 1.21
C GLY A 894 -24.97 1.56 2.11
N ASP A 895 -26.16 1.43 2.71
CA ASP A 895 -26.56 0.23 3.41
C ASP A 895 -27.03 -0.84 2.42
N PHE A 896 -26.73 -2.10 2.72
CA PHE A 896 -27.19 -3.24 1.92
C PHE A 896 -28.71 -3.38 2.11
N ASP A 897 -29.45 -3.32 1.01
CA ASP A 897 -30.85 -3.68 1.00
C ASP A 897 -31.00 -5.19 0.85
N TRP A 898 -30.93 -5.88 1.99
CA TRP A 898 -31.11 -7.34 2.07
C TRP A 898 -32.56 -7.81 1.86
N SER A 899 -33.50 -6.91 1.54
CA SER A 899 -34.83 -7.32 1.12
C SER A 899 -34.73 -7.98 -0.26
N LEU A 900 -34.79 -9.30 -0.25
CA LEU A 900 -35.11 -10.12 -1.41
C LEU A 900 -36.51 -10.64 -1.13
N ASP A 901 -37.45 -10.40 -2.05
CA ASP A 901 -38.76 -11.07 -2.05
C ASP A 901 -38.54 -12.55 -2.40
N ILE A 902 -37.96 -13.30 -1.47
CA ILE A 902 -37.87 -14.76 -1.55
C ILE A 902 -39.22 -15.27 -1.08
N GLU A 903 -40.18 -15.40 -2.01
CA GLU A 903 -41.34 -16.24 -1.76
C GLU A 903 -40.80 -17.60 -1.26
N GLN A 904 -41.26 -18.03 -0.08
CA GLN A 904 -40.93 -19.34 0.48
C GLN A 904 -41.45 -20.42 -0.48
N ASP A 905 -40.63 -20.80 -1.46
CA ASP A 905 -40.93 -21.85 -2.41
C ASP A 905 -41.02 -23.19 -1.64
N GLN A 906 -42.25 -23.68 -1.43
CA GLN A 906 -42.57 -24.99 -0.86
C GLN A 906 -41.94 -26.17 -1.65
N TYR A 907 -41.37 -25.89 -2.82
CA TYR A 907 -40.66 -26.85 -3.67
C TYR A 907 -39.38 -27.43 -3.02
N TRP A 908 -38.74 -26.70 -2.10
CA TRP A 908 -37.42 -27.07 -1.59
C TRP A 908 -37.43 -28.09 -0.44
N ASP A 909 -38.50 -28.14 0.36
CA ASP A 909 -38.63 -29.15 1.42
C ASP A 909 -38.58 -30.58 0.83
N HIS A 910 -39.03 -30.75 -0.42
CA HIS A 910 -39.01 -32.04 -1.12
C HIS A 910 -37.62 -32.45 -1.64
N ILE A 911 -36.78 -31.49 -2.05
CA ILE A 911 -35.41 -31.73 -2.55
C ILE A 911 -34.46 -32.00 -1.38
N THR A 912 -34.66 -31.35 -0.23
CA THR A 912 -33.90 -31.63 1.00
C THR A 912 -34.08 -33.10 1.44
N ASP A 913 -35.29 -33.65 1.35
CA ASP A 913 -35.55 -35.07 1.64
C ASP A 913 -34.87 -36.02 0.65
N GLU A 914 -34.84 -35.69 -0.65
CA GLU A 914 -34.11 -36.46 -1.66
C GLU A 914 -32.58 -36.42 -1.45
N PHE A 915 -32.05 -35.25 -1.07
CA PHE A 915 -30.63 -35.06 -0.75
C PHE A 915 -30.21 -35.83 0.49
N ILE A 916 -30.98 -35.75 1.57
CA ILE A 916 -30.79 -36.56 2.79
C ILE A 916 -30.84 -38.05 2.43
N GLY A 917 -31.79 -38.46 1.60
CA GLY A 917 -31.88 -39.82 1.09
C GLY A 917 -30.69 -40.23 0.21
N MET A 918 -30.11 -39.33 -0.58
CA MET A 918 -28.92 -39.59 -1.39
C MET A 918 -27.67 -39.75 -0.53
N MET A 919 -27.47 -38.88 0.47
CA MET A 919 -26.35 -38.95 1.41
C MET A 919 -26.40 -40.22 2.27
N ALA A 920 -27.59 -40.59 2.77
CA ALA A 920 -27.80 -41.82 3.53
C ALA A 920 -27.63 -43.12 2.71
N ARG A 921 -27.63 -43.05 1.37
CA ARG A 921 -27.33 -44.18 0.48
C ARG A 921 -25.83 -44.27 0.12
N PHE A 922 -25.05 -43.25 0.44
CA PHE A 922 -23.62 -43.16 0.10
C PHE A 922 -22.71 -43.46 1.30
N GLU A 923 -23.15 -43.17 2.53
CA GLU A 923 -22.63 -43.82 3.75
C GLU A 923 -22.92 -45.33 3.76
#